data_AF-A0AAU6JDH8-F1
#
_entry.id   AF-A0AAU6JDH8-F1
#
_cell.length_a   1.000
_cell.length_b   1.000
_cell.length_c   1.000
_cell.angle_alpha   90.00
_cell.angle_beta   90.00
_cell.angle_gamma   90.00
#
_symmetry.space_group_name_H-M   'P 1'
#
loop_
_entity.id
_entity.type
_entity.pdbx_description
1 polymer ?
#
loop_
_entity_poly.entity_id
_entity_poly.type
_entity_poly.pdbx_seq_one_letter_code
_entity_poly.pdbx_strand_id
1 'polypeptide(L)'
;MSTGDLLDRAVTDPIGLITDLVTDVEKDLGAERIRAVVTAVAGGRAKSRQVARALAMRSAVLTDGRSPAPRAIGDLLIELRKVGASAIAAPVCVECGKQLRTLQRRGQDWYCSVCGQERAEYTVCGNVRRVSFRDRKGLPRCSMCPDNDDRDPAAVVHELITAIAPGADRGAVADALRRSAPGRPHYRQRVVWALEENPRLLTGEGYLAPHRAILRFIDLLHEAGVAGIVRPACPRCHRVVRIDKPLDGQRVCRNCIAKSRFEECVRCGARREPATRDAEGRPLCPSCLVKDPANLETCIVCGESRMVSTRTADGPICPNCRPLPILLCSVCGRTAPCMLSKLTGLPRCGGCDRRQGHCTVCGRMRGIHSGTADAPVCGPCTTPDAELWRPCPTCGQAERLHAPGPCPRCTLKQRLHELLADDTGSINPKLQSLHDALADTERAGTAMRWLSKGIVSTVLSDLGSGRRSLTHAALDELPEGKVVEHIRSVLVATGVLPRRDEQMVRLERHVKDLVTSHATTEGRKILHRYATWHLLRRLRRRSRGKEITHYQLSGARQHLRAAVHLLDWLEEQNLTLSTCRQTDLERWMTSDDARHRREAGHFVRWALSQKITRNLSFPAERWNGPSQAMDDEARWETARRLLHDDTLKPEDRLAGLLLLLYAQWPAAISRLTVGHIEEKDGAVHIHLGAVPVELPAPVADLARLQVAARCSHAVLGRTESPWLFPGGQPGRPISAWAMGERLRKFGIRLAEARSTALFQLATELPAAVLARTLGIDITVAVKWQRAAAGDWAAYAAEISRRNNS
;
A
#
# COMPACT_ATOMS: atom_id res chain seq x y z
N MET A 1 23.10 9.95 -32.49
CA MET A 1 22.84 9.27 -31.21
C MET A 1 23.35 7.85 -31.32
N SER A 2 24.07 7.33 -30.33
CA SER A 2 24.47 5.91 -30.32
C SER A 2 23.23 5.03 -30.10
N THR A 3 23.30 3.75 -30.49
CA THR A 3 22.24 2.77 -30.17
C THR A 3 22.01 2.68 -28.66
N GLY A 4 23.06 2.88 -27.85
CA GLY A 4 22.96 2.94 -26.39
C GLY A 4 22.08 4.11 -25.90
N ASP A 5 22.26 5.30 -26.47
CA ASP A 5 21.47 6.49 -26.09
C ASP A 5 19.99 6.33 -26.47
N LEU A 6 19.71 5.73 -27.63
CA LEU A 6 18.34 5.42 -28.05
C LEU A 6 17.70 4.37 -27.13
N LEU A 7 18.45 3.38 -26.67
CA LEU A 7 17.95 2.38 -25.73
C LEU A 7 17.67 2.96 -24.34
N ASP A 8 18.47 3.92 -23.87
CA ASP A 8 18.21 4.62 -22.61
C ASP A 8 16.98 5.53 -22.73
N ARG A 9 16.86 6.28 -23.83
CA ARG A 9 15.65 7.06 -24.14
C ARG A 9 14.40 6.19 -24.27
N ALA A 10 14.54 4.96 -24.78
CA ALA A 10 13.42 4.01 -24.82
C ALA A 10 12.92 3.62 -23.42
N VAL A 11 13.69 3.89 -22.35
CA VAL A 11 13.29 3.70 -20.95
C VAL A 11 12.76 4.99 -20.33
N THR A 12 13.46 6.10 -20.52
CA THR A 12 13.14 7.39 -19.89
C THR A 12 11.96 8.09 -20.57
N ASP A 13 11.94 8.16 -21.89
CA ASP A 13 10.87 8.76 -22.70
C ASP A 13 10.55 7.93 -23.96
N PRO A 14 9.85 6.79 -23.81
CA PRO A 14 9.53 5.92 -24.94
C PRO A 14 8.61 6.58 -25.97
N ILE A 15 7.69 7.45 -25.55
CA ILE A 15 6.74 8.10 -26.48
C ILE A 15 7.45 9.18 -27.27
N GLY A 16 8.25 10.03 -26.61
CA GLY A 16 9.06 11.04 -27.31
C GLY A 16 10.06 10.39 -28.26
N LEU A 17 10.76 9.33 -27.84
CA LEU A 17 11.67 8.61 -28.75
C LEU A 17 10.97 8.08 -30.01
N ILE A 18 9.81 7.42 -29.87
CA ILE A 18 9.06 6.93 -31.03
C ILE A 18 8.61 8.11 -31.90
N THR A 19 8.14 9.20 -31.28
CA THR A 19 7.69 10.41 -31.99
C THR A 19 8.83 11.00 -32.81
N ASP A 20 10.01 11.18 -32.21
CA ASP A 20 11.21 11.69 -32.88
C ASP A 20 11.63 10.80 -34.05
N LEU A 21 11.71 9.47 -33.84
CA LEU A 21 12.08 8.52 -34.89
C LEU A 21 11.09 8.53 -36.07
N VAL A 22 9.80 8.79 -35.79
CA VAL A 22 8.79 8.94 -36.84
C VAL A 22 8.92 10.30 -37.52
N THR A 23 9.12 11.40 -36.77
CA THR A 23 9.33 12.75 -37.31
C THR A 23 10.63 12.87 -38.11
N ASP A 24 11.63 12.02 -37.85
CA ASP A 24 12.85 11.94 -38.65
C ASP A 24 12.56 11.45 -40.07
N VAL A 25 11.59 10.54 -40.23
CA VAL A 25 11.16 9.99 -41.53
C VAL A 25 10.04 10.81 -42.15
N GLU A 26 9.06 11.23 -41.36
CA GLU A 26 7.83 11.90 -41.79
C GLU A 26 7.89 13.38 -41.45
N LYS A 27 8.03 14.22 -42.48
CA LYS A 27 8.15 15.67 -42.35
C LYS A 27 6.82 16.41 -42.56
N ASP A 28 5.84 15.79 -43.20
CA ASP A 28 4.58 16.44 -43.57
C ASP A 28 3.54 16.38 -42.44
N LEU A 29 3.72 15.49 -41.45
CA LEU A 29 2.88 15.43 -40.25
C LEU A 29 3.53 16.15 -39.06
N GLY A 30 2.75 17.04 -38.43
CA GLY A 30 3.14 17.68 -37.18
C GLY A 30 3.39 16.68 -36.03
N ALA A 31 4.41 16.95 -35.22
CA ALA A 31 4.85 16.09 -34.12
C ALA A 31 3.74 15.77 -33.10
N GLU A 32 2.84 16.71 -32.80
CA GLU A 32 1.70 16.49 -31.90
C GLU A 32 0.73 15.41 -32.44
N ARG A 33 0.49 15.40 -33.75
CA ARG A 33 -0.40 14.43 -34.38
C ARG A 33 0.25 13.04 -34.44
N ILE A 34 1.56 12.98 -34.67
CA ILE A 34 2.35 11.75 -34.54
C ILE A 34 2.27 11.22 -33.10
N ARG A 35 2.52 12.09 -32.10
CA ARG A 35 2.49 11.75 -30.67
C ARG A 35 1.13 11.19 -30.23
N ALA A 36 0.03 11.74 -30.73
CA ALA A 36 -1.32 11.24 -30.47
C ALA A 36 -1.51 9.81 -31.00
N VAL A 37 -1.08 9.53 -32.24
CA VAL A 37 -1.14 8.19 -32.84
C VAL A 37 -0.27 7.19 -32.07
N VAL A 38 0.96 7.57 -31.74
CA VAL A 38 1.88 6.75 -30.93
C VAL A 38 1.25 6.41 -29.59
N THR A 39 0.65 7.38 -28.91
CA THR A 39 0.00 7.18 -27.61
C THR A 39 -1.20 6.22 -27.72
N ALA A 40 -2.01 6.36 -28.77
CA ALA A 40 -3.15 5.48 -29.02
C ALA A 40 -2.74 4.02 -29.32
N VAL A 41 -1.71 3.82 -30.14
CA VAL A 41 -1.25 2.48 -30.56
C VAL A 41 -0.43 1.79 -29.47
N ALA A 42 0.52 2.50 -28.87
CA ALA A 42 1.40 1.94 -27.85
C ALA A 42 0.68 1.77 -26.50
N GLY A 43 -0.30 2.62 -26.16
CA GLY A 43 -1.05 2.51 -24.91
C GLY A 43 -0.19 2.71 -23.66
N GLY A 44 -0.11 1.69 -22.79
CA GLY A 44 0.61 1.76 -21.52
C GLY A 44 2.15 1.74 -21.65
N ARG A 45 2.85 2.30 -20.66
CA ARG A 45 4.31 2.54 -20.68
C ARG A 45 5.14 1.30 -21.08
N ALA A 46 4.81 0.12 -20.56
CA ALA A 46 5.51 -1.11 -20.90
C ALA A 46 5.48 -1.45 -22.41
N LYS A 47 4.32 -1.27 -23.06
CA LYS A 47 4.17 -1.52 -24.50
C LYS A 47 4.86 -0.41 -25.30
N SER A 48 4.82 0.85 -24.85
CA SER A 48 5.58 1.95 -25.46
C SER A 48 7.09 1.69 -25.42
N ARG A 49 7.64 1.25 -24.30
CA ARG A 49 9.06 0.89 -24.19
C ARG A 49 9.44 -0.25 -25.14
N GLN A 50 8.58 -1.25 -25.29
CA GLN A 50 8.83 -2.36 -26.22
C GLN A 50 8.86 -1.88 -27.68
N VAL A 51 7.93 -1.01 -28.08
CA VAL A 51 7.91 -0.41 -29.43
C VAL A 51 9.13 0.48 -29.64
N ALA A 52 9.44 1.36 -28.67
CA ALA A 52 10.58 2.27 -28.71
C ALA A 52 11.90 1.50 -28.84
N ARG A 53 12.10 0.45 -28.03
CA ARG A 53 13.28 -0.43 -28.12
C ARG A 53 13.37 -1.14 -29.47
N ALA A 54 12.26 -1.65 -30.00
CA ALA A 54 12.27 -2.32 -31.28
C ALA A 54 12.61 -1.36 -32.43
N LEU A 55 12.12 -0.12 -32.39
CA LEU A 55 12.48 0.92 -33.36
C LEU A 55 13.92 1.42 -33.18
N ALA A 56 14.42 1.52 -31.95
CA ALA A 56 15.82 1.85 -31.68
C ALA A 56 16.78 0.79 -32.25
N MET A 57 16.38 -0.48 -32.23
CA MET A 57 17.17 -1.58 -32.80
C MET A 57 17.07 -1.64 -34.33
N ARG A 58 15.92 -1.27 -34.92
CA ARG A 58 15.70 -1.24 -36.37
C ARG A 58 14.66 -0.19 -36.76
N SER A 59 15.12 1.03 -37.02
CA SER A 59 14.26 2.14 -37.47
C SER A 59 13.82 2.00 -38.93
N ALA A 60 14.60 1.27 -39.75
CA ALA A 60 14.30 1.02 -41.17
C ALA A 60 12.91 0.41 -41.43
N VAL A 61 12.28 -0.22 -40.42
CA VAL A 61 10.90 -0.71 -40.54
C VAL A 61 9.88 0.40 -40.83
N LEU A 62 10.18 1.66 -40.46
CA LEU A 62 9.36 2.82 -40.77
C LEU A 62 9.33 3.14 -42.28
N THR A 63 10.41 2.84 -43.00
CA THR A 63 10.57 3.14 -44.43
C THR A 63 10.41 1.92 -45.33
N ASP A 64 10.69 0.71 -44.84
CA ASP A 64 10.55 -0.52 -45.63
C ASP A 64 9.26 -1.31 -45.32
N GLY A 65 8.66 -1.11 -44.14
CA GLY A 65 7.45 -1.82 -43.71
C GLY A 65 7.61 -3.33 -43.53
N ARG A 66 8.84 -3.86 -43.51
CA ARG A 66 9.14 -5.31 -43.48
C ARG A 66 9.25 -5.83 -42.05
N SER A 67 8.65 -6.99 -41.79
CA SER A 67 8.95 -7.78 -40.59
C SER A 67 10.30 -8.53 -40.77
N PRO A 68 10.95 -9.05 -39.71
CA PRO A 68 10.43 -9.32 -38.36
C PRO A 68 10.28 -8.05 -37.51
N ALA A 69 9.09 -7.85 -36.93
CA ALA A 69 8.82 -6.75 -36.00
C ALA A 69 7.58 -7.01 -35.13
N PRO A 70 7.50 -6.44 -33.90
CA PRO A 70 6.33 -6.56 -33.05
C PRO A 70 5.05 -6.08 -33.77
N ARG A 71 3.92 -6.76 -33.53
CA ARG A 71 2.61 -6.39 -34.09
C ARG A 71 2.27 -4.90 -33.89
N ALA A 72 2.64 -4.35 -32.74
CA ALA A 72 2.40 -2.95 -32.41
C ALA A 72 3.08 -1.96 -33.36
N ILE A 73 4.22 -2.32 -33.97
CA ILE A 73 4.85 -1.50 -35.03
C ILE A 73 3.99 -1.55 -36.30
N GLY A 74 3.52 -2.73 -36.69
CA GLY A 74 2.65 -2.86 -37.86
C GLY A 74 1.34 -2.08 -37.70
N ASP A 75 0.74 -2.11 -36.50
CA ASP A 75 -0.43 -1.29 -36.16
C ASP A 75 -0.07 0.22 -36.21
N LEU A 76 1.12 0.62 -35.74
CA LEU A 76 1.61 2.01 -35.79
C LEU A 76 1.74 2.52 -37.22
N LEU A 77 2.37 1.74 -38.12
CA LEU A 77 2.51 2.10 -39.53
C LEU A 77 1.14 2.30 -40.21
N ILE A 78 0.17 1.43 -39.91
CA ILE A 78 -1.19 1.52 -40.46
C ILE A 78 -1.87 2.80 -39.98
N GLU A 79 -1.83 3.11 -38.67
CA GLU A 79 -2.48 4.30 -38.13
C GLU A 79 -1.81 5.61 -38.58
N LEU A 80 -0.46 5.65 -38.68
CA LEU A 80 0.25 6.81 -39.21
C LEU A 80 -0.17 7.12 -40.65
N ARG A 81 -0.24 6.09 -41.51
CA ARG A 81 -0.70 6.28 -42.89
C ARG A 81 -2.17 6.70 -42.98
N LYS A 82 -3.04 6.20 -42.09
CA LYS A 82 -4.45 6.63 -42.03
C LYS A 82 -4.60 8.11 -41.71
N VAL A 83 -3.72 8.68 -40.88
CA VAL A 83 -3.75 10.11 -40.54
C VAL A 83 -3.03 11.01 -41.55
N GLY A 84 -2.45 10.44 -42.61
CA GLY A 84 -1.89 11.17 -43.75
C GLY A 84 -0.39 10.99 -43.99
N ALA A 85 0.30 10.07 -43.30
CA ALA A 85 1.75 9.90 -43.47
C ALA A 85 2.10 9.45 -44.89
N SER A 86 2.95 10.22 -45.56
CA SER A 86 3.39 10.07 -46.94
C SER A 86 4.71 9.29 -47.02
N ALA A 87 5.64 9.53 -46.08
CA ALA A 87 6.97 8.94 -46.04
C ALA A 87 7.02 7.61 -45.27
N ILE A 88 6.01 7.31 -44.46
CA ILE A 88 5.91 6.05 -43.71
C ILE A 88 5.37 4.92 -44.60
N ALA A 89 6.13 3.82 -44.68
CA ALA A 89 5.72 2.64 -45.45
C ALA A 89 4.54 1.89 -44.80
N ALA A 90 3.67 1.30 -45.63
CA ALA A 90 2.74 0.31 -45.08
C ALA A 90 3.51 -0.95 -44.66
N PRO A 91 3.03 -1.67 -43.64
CA PRO A 91 3.50 -3.04 -43.41
C PRO A 91 3.35 -3.86 -44.69
N VAL A 92 4.34 -4.69 -45.03
CA VAL A 92 4.27 -5.57 -46.20
C VAL A 92 4.18 -7.03 -45.80
N CYS A 93 3.50 -7.83 -46.63
CA CYS A 93 3.49 -9.27 -46.48
C CYS A 93 4.87 -9.84 -46.78
N VAL A 94 5.43 -10.66 -45.88
CA VAL A 94 6.73 -11.33 -46.10
C VAL A 94 6.74 -12.18 -47.37
N GLU A 95 5.64 -12.88 -47.65
CA GLU A 95 5.57 -13.82 -48.76
C GLU A 95 5.35 -13.16 -50.12
N CYS A 96 4.38 -12.24 -50.25
CA CYS A 96 3.99 -11.67 -51.55
C CYS A 96 4.29 -10.17 -51.71
N GLY A 97 4.92 -9.53 -50.73
CA GLY A 97 5.24 -8.09 -50.76
C GLY A 97 4.04 -7.14 -50.69
N LYS A 98 2.81 -7.65 -50.62
CA LYS A 98 1.58 -6.84 -50.62
C LYS A 98 1.55 -5.87 -49.42
N GLN A 99 1.28 -4.58 -49.69
CA GLN A 99 1.01 -3.59 -48.65
C GLN A 99 -0.27 -3.94 -47.86
N LEU A 100 -0.15 -3.89 -46.53
CA LEU A 100 -1.15 -4.37 -45.59
C LEU A 100 -1.90 -3.22 -44.95
N ARG A 101 -3.23 -3.23 -45.06
CA ARG A 101 -4.13 -2.40 -44.23
C ARG A 101 -4.54 -3.09 -42.93
N THR A 102 -4.38 -4.41 -42.89
CA THR A 102 -4.55 -5.29 -41.73
C THR A 102 -3.55 -6.44 -41.86
N LEU A 103 -3.05 -6.96 -40.75
CA LEU A 103 -2.01 -7.99 -40.76
C LEU A 103 -2.35 -9.19 -39.87
N GLN A 104 -2.04 -10.38 -40.38
CA GLN A 104 -1.92 -11.62 -39.60
C GLN A 104 -0.47 -11.79 -39.14
N ARG A 105 -0.25 -12.37 -37.95
CA ARG A 105 1.09 -12.55 -37.39
C ARG A 105 1.34 -14.02 -37.10
N ARG A 106 2.48 -14.54 -37.58
CA ARG A 106 3.05 -15.83 -37.18
C ARG A 106 4.47 -15.55 -36.71
N GLY A 107 4.79 -15.86 -35.45
CA GLY A 107 6.06 -15.43 -34.87
C GLY A 107 6.18 -13.90 -34.88
N GLN A 108 7.28 -13.36 -35.43
CA GLN A 108 7.48 -11.93 -35.64
C GLN A 108 7.10 -11.44 -37.05
N ASP A 109 6.61 -12.34 -37.90
CA ASP A 109 6.37 -12.03 -39.31
C ASP A 109 4.94 -11.64 -39.64
N TRP A 110 4.80 -10.73 -40.60
CA TRP A 110 3.54 -10.16 -41.02
C TRP A 110 3.09 -10.75 -42.35
N TYR A 111 1.85 -11.23 -42.37
CA TYR A 111 1.24 -11.84 -43.54
C TYR A 111 -0.06 -11.13 -43.91
N CYS A 112 -0.33 -11.03 -45.21
CA CYS A 112 -1.64 -10.64 -45.68
C CYS A 112 -2.67 -11.73 -45.35
N SER A 113 -3.96 -11.38 -45.43
CA SER A 113 -5.05 -12.34 -45.21
C SER A 113 -5.07 -13.53 -46.18
N VAL A 114 -4.29 -13.49 -47.27
CA VAL A 114 -4.16 -14.57 -48.25
C VAL A 114 -2.97 -15.49 -47.90
N CYS A 115 -1.76 -14.94 -47.83
CA CYS A 115 -0.52 -15.65 -47.50
C CYS A 115 -0.52 -16.21 -46.06
N GLY A 116 -1.20 -15.53 -45.14
CA GLY A 116 -1.34 -16.00 -43.75
C GLY A 116 -2.29 -17.20 -43.59
N GLN A 117 -2.89 -17.70 -44.68
CA GLN A 117 -3.78 -18.86 -44.68
C GLN A 117 -3.05 -20.11 -45.16
N GLU A 118 -3.44 -21.27 -44.65
CA GLU A 118 -2.97 -22.55 -45.18
C GLU A 118 -3.46 -22.74 -46.63
N ARG A 119 -2.55 -23.05 -47.54
CA ARG A 119 -2.85 -23.45 -48.92
C ARG A 119 -2.60 -24.95 -49.01
N ALA A 120 -3.51 -25.66 -49.65
CA ALA A 120 -3.38 -27.08 -49.92
C ALA A 120 -3.94 -27.37 -51.30
N GLU A 121 -3.45 -28.44 -51.90
CA GLU A 121 -4.02 -28.98 -53.13
C GLU A 121 -5.42 -29.50 -52.84
N TYR A 122 -6.43 -29.03 -53.58
CA TYR A 122 -7.79 -29.49 -53.39
C TYR A 122 -8.01 -30.86 -54.02
N THR A 123 -8.61 -31.76 -53.27
CA THR A 123 -8.77 -33.16 -53.71
C THR A 123 -9.71 -33.35 -54.90
N VAL A 124 -10.60 -32.39 -55.17
CA VAL A 124 -11.55 -32.51 -56.30
C VAL A 124 -11.14 -31.72 -57.52
N CYS A 125 -10.72 -30.46 -57.37
CA CYS A 125 -10.34 -29.65 -58.54
C CYS A 125 -8.83 -29.59 -58.78
N GLY A 126 -7.99 -30.28 -58.00
CA GLY A 126 -6.52 -30.32 -58.13
C GLY A 126 -5.80 -28.98 -57.91
N ASN A 127 -6.55 -27.88 -57.79
CA ASN A 127 -5.95 -26.55 -57.68
C ASN A 127 -5.32 -26.33 -56.29
N VAL A 128 -4.08 -25.80 -56.26
CA VAL A 128 -3.43 -25.36 -55.04
C VAL A 128 -3.86 -23.93 -54.70
N ARG A 129 -4.91 -23.78 -53.88
CA ARG A 129 -5.39 -22.47 -53.41
C ARG A 129 -5.64 -22.47 -51.89
N ARG A 130 -6.10 -21.33 -51.37
CA ARG A 130 -6.44 -21.14 -49.94
C ARG A 130 -7.57 -22.07 -49.52
N VAL A 131 -7.31 -22.97 -48.57
CA VAL A 131 -8.34 -23.88 -48.02
C VAL A 131 -9.58 -23.09 -47.58
N SER A 132 -10.68 -23.24 -48.32
CA SER A 132 -11.94 -22.54 -48.02
C SER A 132 -12.63 -23.20 -46.83
N PHE A 133 -12.72 -24.53 -46.89
CA PHE A 133 -13.14 -25.40 -45.81
C PHE A 133 -12.50 -26.78 -46.01
N ARG A 134 -12.62 -27.66 -45.01
CA ARG A 134 -12.28 -29.07 -45.15
C ARG A 134 -13.58 -29.87 -45.18
N ASP A 135 -13.66 -30.85 -46.08
CA ASP A 135 -14.82 -31.73 -46.26
C ASP A 135 -14.98 -32.73 -45.09
N ARG A 136 -15.99 -33.60 -45.19
CA ARG A 136 -16.24 -34.64 -44.17
C ARG A 136 -15.04 -35.57 -43.93
N LYS A 137 -14.17 -35.79 -44.92
CA LYS A 137 -12.95 -36.60 -44.81
C LYS A 137 -11.74 -35.79 -44.32
N GLY A 138 -11.93 -34.53 -43.92
CA GLY A 138 -10.86 -33.64 -43.48
C GLY A 138 -10.00 -33.07 -44.62
N LEU A 139 -10.39 -33.31 -45.86
CA LEU A 139 -9.63 -32.92 -47.03
C LEU A 139 -9.94 -31.48 -47.46
N PRO A 140 -8.94 -30.72 -47.94
CA PRO A 140 -9.12 -29.31 -48.30
C PRO A 140 -10.03 -29.15 -49.53
N ARG A 141 -11.00 -28.23 -49.45
CA ARG A 141 -11.92 -27.89 -50.54
C ARG A 141 -11.89 -26.40 -50.87
N CYS A 142 -12.22 -26.09 -52.12
CA CYS A 142 -12.43 -24.74 -52.61
C CYS A 142 -13.89 -24.30 -52.41
N SER A 143 -14.13 -22.99 -52.36
CA SER A 143 -15.49 -22.45 -52.20
C SER A 143 -16.44 -22.79 -53.36
N MET A 144 -15.90 -23.16 -54.52
CA MET A 144 -16.64 -23.54 -55.73
C MET A 144 -16.85 -25.05 -55.87
N CYS A 145 -16.27 -25.86 -54.97
CA CYS A 145 -16.45 -27.32 -54.94
C CYS A 145 -16.99 -27.72 -53.55
N PRO A 146 -18.21 -27.29 -53.19
CA PRO A 146 -18.84 -27.65 -51.93
C PRO A 146 -18.94 -29.18 -51.82
N ASP A 147 -18.68 -29.69 -50.62
CA ASP A 147 -19.03 -31.08 -50.28
C ASP A 147 -20.54 -31.06 -50.01
N ASN A 148 -21.32 -31.27 -51.07
CA ASN A 148 -22.77 -31.18 -51.04
C ASN A 148 -23.33 -32.45 -50.40
N ASP A 149 -24.11 -32.23 -49.37
CA ASP A 149 -25.00 -33.20 -48.77
C ASP A 149 -26.41 -32.68 -49.06
N ASP A 150 -27.17 -33.38 -49.91
CA ASP A 150 -28.47 -32.90 -50.41
C ASP A 150 -29.57 -32.96 -49.33
N ARG A 151 -29.26 -33.49 -48.13
CA ARG A 151 -30.19 -33.59 -47.00
C ARG A 151 -30.33 -32.24 -46.29
N ASP A 152 -31.57 -31.89 -45.90
CA ASP A 152 -31.83 -30.69 -45.09
C ASP A 152 -31.09 -30.78 -43.74
N PRO A 153 -30.12 -29.89 -43.45
CA PRO A 153 -29.29 -29.98 -42.25
C PRO A 153 -30.12 -29.80 -40.97
N ALA A 154 -31.23 -29.06 -41.06
CA ALA A 154 -32.14 -28.90 -39.93
C ALA A 154 -32.95 -30.18 -39.67
N ALA A 155 -33.34 -30.91 -40.72
CA ALA A 155 -34.00 -32.21 -40.59
C ALA A 155 -33.06 -33.26 -39.97
N VAL A 156 -31.83 -33.38 -40.47
CA VAL A 156 -30.84 -34.35 -39.96
C VAL A 156 -30.52 -34.10 -38.48
N VAL A 157 -30.28 -32.84 -38.10
CA VAL A 157 -30.01 -32.51 -36.68
C VAL A 157 -31.25 -32.70 -35.81
N HIS A 158 -32.46 -32.44 -36.32
CA HIS A 158 -33.70 -32.70 -35.59
C HIS A 158 -33.89 -34.20 -35.32
N GLU A 159 -33.63 -35.07 -36.30
CA GLU A 159 -33.66 -36.53 -36.11
C GLU A 159 -32.65 -36.99 -35.04
N LEU A 160 -31.40 -36.52 -35.13
CA LEU A 160 -30.35 -36.81 -34.13
C LEU A 160 -30.75 -36.35 -32.72
N ILE A 161 -31.37 -35.18 -32.60
CA ILE A 161 -31.82 -34.66 -31.31
C ILE A 161 -33.06 -35.40 -30.81
N THR A 162 -33.96 -35.82 -31.69
CA THR A 162 -35.16 -36.58 -31.32
C THR A 162 -34.78 -37.93 -30.68
N ALA A 163 -33.67 -38.53 -31.10
CA ALA A 163 -33.12 -39.73 -30.46
C ALA A 163 -32.65 -39.49 -29.00
N ILE A 164 -32.27 -38.24 -28.65
CA ILE A 164 -31.85 -37.84 -27.30
C ILE A 164 -33.04 -37.27 -26.50
N ALA A 165 -33.94 -36.57 -27.18
CA ALA A 165 -35.02 -35.76 -26.64
C ALA A 165 -36.27 -35.92 -27.54
N PRO A 166 -37.10 -36.96 -27.32
CA PRO A 166 -38.22 -37.31 -28.21
C PRO A 166 -39.25 -36.18 -28.40
N GLY A 167 -39.31 -35.21 -27.49
CA GLY A 167 -40.21 -34.04 -27.56
C GLY A 167 -39.58 -32.76 -28.11
N ALA A 168 -38.40 -32.82 -28.75
CA ALA A 168 -37.72 -31.63 -29.24
C ALA A 168 -38.47 -30.96 -30.42
N ASP A 169 -38.80 -29.68 -30.26
CA ASP A 169 -39.44 -28.89 -31.31
C ASP A 169 -38.49 -28.67 -32.51
N ARG A 170 -38.96 -29.01 -33.71
CA ARG A 170 -38.19 -28.88 -34.96
C ARG A 170 -37.88 -27.42 -35.28
N GLY A 171 -38.79 -26.51 -34.98
CA GLY A 171 -38.60 -25.07 -35.19
C GLY A 171 -37.46 -24.49 -34.34
N ALA A 172 -37.46 -24.83 -33.05
CA ALA A 172 -36.44 -24.43 -32.08
C ALA A 172 -35.06 -25.00 -32.42
N VAL A 173 -34.98 -26.28 -32.81
CA VAL A 173 -33.71 -26.92 -33.26
C VAL A 173 -33.16 -26.23 -34.51
N ALA A 174 -34.01 -25.98 -35.51
CA ALA A 174 -33.61 -25.30 -36.73
C ALA A 174 -33.14 -23.87 -36.44
N ASP A 175 -33.81 -23.15 -35.54
CA ASP A 175 -33.41 -21.81 -35.12
C ASP A 175 -32.08 -21.78 -34.40
N ALA A 176 -31.87 -22.69 -33.44
CA ALA A 176 -30.61 -22.85 -32.74
C ALA A 176 -29.46 -23.14 -33.73
N LEU A 177 -29.67 -24.00 -34.72
CA LEU A 177 -28.66 -24.30 -35.75
C LEU A 177 -28.35 -23.06 -36.60
N ARG A 178 -29.37 -22.31 -37.03
CA ARG A 178 -29.19 -21.06 -37.80
C ARG A 178 -28.42 -20.00 -37.00
N ARG A 179 -28.75 -19.83 -35.71
CA ARG A 179 -28.13 -18.85 -34.80
C ARG A 179 -26.72 -19.25 -34.38
N SER A 180 -26.39 -20.53 -34.34
CA SER A 180 -25.03 -21.01 -34.05
C SER A 180 -24.02 -20.49 -35.09
N ALA A 181 -24.44 -20.44 -36.35
CA ALA A 181 -23.64 -19.99 -37.51
C ALA A 181 -24.47 -19.11 -38.48
N PRO A 182 -24.69 -17.83 -38.16
CA PRO A 182 -25.48 -16.91 -38.99
C PRO A 182 -24.79 -16.64 -40.34
N GLY A 183 -25.56 -16.70 -41.44
CA GLY A 183 -25.07 -16.38 -42.79
C GLY A 183 -23.99 -17.35 -43.34
N ARG A 184 -23.84 -18.55 -42.76
CA ARG A 184 -22.81 -19.52 -43.16
C ARG A 184 -23.38 -20.94 -43.32
N PRO A 185 -24.06 -21.25 -44.45
CA PRO A 185 -24.72 -22.55 -44.67
C PRO A 185 -23.75 -23.73 -44.55
N HIS A 186 -22.59 -23.66 -45.22
CA HIS A 186 -21.54 -24.68 -45.16
C HIS A 186 -21.00 -24.94 -43.74
N TYR A 187 -21.02 -23.93 -42.86
CA TYR A 187 -20.55 -24.10 -41.49
C TYR A 187 -21.60 -24.79 -40.61
N ARG A 188 -22.89 -24.65 -40.94
CA ARG A 188 -23.99 -25.42 -40.33
C ARG A 188 -23.89 -26.88 -40.73
N GLN A 189 -23.64 -27.16 -42.02
CA GLN A 189 -23.41 -28.53 -42.51
C GLN A 189 -22.33 -29.25 -41.70
N ARG A 190 -21.22 -28.57 -41.42
CA ARG A 190 -20.13 -29.13 -40.62
C ARG A 190 -20.49 -29.37 -39.17
N VAL A 191 -21.39 -28.57 -38.60
CA VAL A 191 -21.96 -28.86 -37.27
C VAL A 191 -22.76 -30.16 -37.35
N VAL A 192 -23.58 -30.32 -38.38
CA VAL A 192 -24.37 -31.55 -38.61
C VAL A 192 -23.48 -32.77 -38.75
N TRP A 193 -22.47 -32.75 -39.62
CA TRP A 193 -21.56 -33.88 -39.80
C TRP A 193 -20.83 -34.27 -38.51
N ALA A 194 -20.35 -33.28 -37.74
CA ALA A 194 -19.70 -33.55 -36.47
C ALA A 194 -20.66 -34.19 -35.44
N LEU A 195 -21.95 -33.86 -35.50
CA LEU A 195 -22.99 -34.45 -34.65
C LEU A 195 -23.41 -35.83 -35.14
N GLU A 196 -23.45 -36.09 -36.45
CA GLU A 196 -23.66 -37.43 -37.01
C GLU A 196 -22.52 -38.38 -36.63
N GLU A 197 -21.27 -37.90 -36.67
CA GLU A 197 -20.08 -38.69 -36.30
C GLU A 197 -19.98 -38.94 -34.79
N ASN A 198 -20.36 -37.95 -33.98
CA ASN A 198 -20.39 -38.10 -32.52
C ASN A 198 -21.59 -37.38 -31.89
N PRO A 199 -22.75 -38.06 -31.75
CA PRO A 199 -23.91 -37.49 -31.08
C PRO A 199 -23.65 -37.14 -29.61
N ARG A 200 -22.66 -37.80 -28.96
CA ARG A 200 -22.31 -37.56 -27.55
C ARG A 200 -21.74 -36.17 -27.29
N LEU A 201 -21.41 -35.41 -28.35
CA LEU A 201 -21.08 -33.99 -28.23
C LEU A 201 -22.20 -33.18 -27.56
N LEU A 202 -23.47 -33.60 -27.71
CA LEU A 202 -24.64 -32.95 -27.10
C LEU A 202 -24.92 -33.41 -25.66
N THR A 203 -24.42 -34.58 -25.26
CA THR A 203 -24.76 -35.25 -24.00
C THR A 203 -23.59 -35.37 -23.01
N GLY A 204 -22.52 -34.60 -23.23
CA GLY A 204 -21.43 -34.43 -22.25
C GLY A 204 -20.03 -34.34 -22.86
N GLU A 205 -19.82 -34.87 -24.07
CA GLU A 205 -18.52 -34.84 -24.76
C GLU A 205 -18.28 -33.55 -25.55
N GLY A 206 -19.07 -32.50 -25.35
CA GLY A 206 -18.93 -31.24 -26.09
C GLY A 206 -17.52 -30.60 -25.99
N TYR A 207 -16.68 -31.00 -25.04
CA TYR A 207 -15.27 -30.61 -24.99
C TYR A 207 -14.41 -31.20 -26.13
N LEU A 208 -14.90 -32.19 -26.88
CA LEU A 208 -14.26 -32.72 -28.09
C LEU A 208 -14.73 -31.99 -29.37
N ALA A 209 -15.57 -30.96 -29.24
CA ALA A 209 -16.17 -30.28 -30.39
C ALA A 209 -15.10 -29.74 -31.38
N PRO A 210 -15.07 -30.26 -32.62
CA PRO A 210 -14.11 -29.81 -33.64
C PRO A 210 -14.39 -28.36 -34.08
N HIS A 211 -15.61 -27.87 -33.88
CA HIS A 211 -16.05 -26.54 -34.29
C HIS A 211 -16.62 -25.74 -33.13
N ARG A 212 -16.23 -24.46 -33.04
CA ARG A 212 -16.73 -23.54 -31.99
C ARG A 212 -18.25 -23.36 -32.04
N ALA A 213 -18.86 -23.49 -33.22
CA ALA A 213 -20.32 -23.38 -33.36
C ALA A 213 -21.08 -24.46 -32.59
N ILE A 214 -20.52 -25.66 -32.39
CA ILE A 214 -21.17 -26.75 -31.66
C ILE A 214 -21.44 -26.35 -30.21
N LEU A 215 -20.46 -25.72 -29.54
CA LEU A 215 -20.64 -25.23 -28.17
C LEU A 215 -21.75 -24.18 -28.07
N ARG A 216 -21.80 -23.26 -29.05
CA ARG A 216 -22.87 -22.26 -29.13
C ARG A 216 -24.23 -22.90 -29.43
N PHE A 217 -24.24 -23.97 -30.23
CA PHE A 217 -25.45 -24.72 -30.53
C PHE A 217 -25.99 -25.44 -29.30
N ILE A 218 -25.12 -26.08 -28.50
CA ILE A 218 -25.47 -26.67 -27.20
C ILE A 218 -26.06 -25.60 -26.26
N ASP A 219 -25.43 -24.43 -26.15
CA ASP A 219 -25.95 -23.33 -25.32
C ASP A 219 -27.36 -22.91 -25.77
N LEU A 220 -27.59 -22.78 -27.08
CA LEU A 220 -28.90 -22.38 -27.65
C LEU A 220 -29.98 -23.45 -27.48
N LEU A 221 -29.65 -24.73 -27.62
CA LEU A 221 -30.59 -25.84 -27.37
C LEU A 221 -30.98 -25.91 -25.89
N HIS A 222 -30.01 -25.67 -25.01
CA HIS A 222 -30.25 -25.63 -23.57
C HIS A 222 -31.08 -24.40 -23.16
N GLU A 223 -30.84 -23.23 -23.77
CA GLU A 223 -31.70 -22.03 -23.63
C GLU A 223 -33.14 -22.28 -24.13
N ALA A 224 -33.30 -23.10 -25.17
CA ALA A 224 -34.59 -23.51 -25.70
C ALA A 224 -35.28 -24.63 -24.88
N GLY A 225 -34.65 -25.11 -23.80
CA GLY A 225 -35.24 -26.12 -22.91
C GLY A 225 -35.28 -27.54 -23.48
N VAL A 226 -34.46 -27.86 -24.50
CA VAL A 226 -34.40 -29.22 -25.06
C VAL A 226 -33.81 -30.19 -24.02
N ALA A 227 -34.60 -31.18 -23.62
CA ALA A 227 -34.22 -32.16 -22.60
C ALA A 227 -32.99 -32.99 -23.03
N GLY A 228 -32.21 -33.49 -22.07
CA GLY A 228 -31.04 -34.35 -22.35
C GLY A 228 -29.79 -33.65 -22.90
N ILE A 229 -29.87 -32.36 -23.25
CA ILE A 229 -28.71 -31.57 -23.70
C ILE A 229 -27.87 -31.11 -22.51
N VAL A 230 -26.60 -31.52 -22.49
CA VAL A 230 -25.66 -31.27 -21.39
C VAL A 230 -24.62 -30.23 -21.81
N ARG A 231 -24.52 -29.13 -21.05
CA ARG A 231 -23.45 -28.15 -21.23
C ARG A 231 -22.10 -28.79 -20.84
N PRO A 232 -21.09 -28.81 -21.73
CA PRO A 232 -19.85 -29.51 -21.44
C PRO A 232 -19.04 -28.81 -20.34
N ALA A 233 -18.53 -29.59 -19.40
CA ALA A 233 -17.55 -29.13 -18.43
C ALA A 233 -16.16 -29.00 -19.07
N CYS A 234 -15.33 -28.11 -18.54
CA CYS A 234 -13.94 -28.04 -18.96
C CYS A 234 -13.19 -29.30 -18.53
N PRO A 235 -12.53 -30.04 -19.44
CA PRO A 235 -11.92 -31.34 -19.12
C PRO A 235 -10.72 -31.24 -18.16
N ARG A 236 -10.22 -30.02 -17.90
CA ARG A 236 -9.09 -29.75 -17.00
C ARG A 236 -9.51 -29.26 -15.61
N CYS A 237 -10.64 -28.57 -15.50
CA CYS A 237 -11.08 -27.99 -14.21
C CYS A 237 -12.49 -28.39 -13.79
N HIS A 238 -13.15 -29.20 -14.59
CA HIS A 238 -14.49 -29.79 -14.39
C HIS A 238 -15.62 -28.78 -14.13
N ARG A 239 -15.36 -27.49 -14.29
CA ARG A 239 -16.39 -26.45 -14.21
C ARG A 239 -17.16 -26.35 -15.52
N VAL A 240 -18.48 -26.24 -15.43
CA VAL A 240 -19.37 -25.90 -16.54
C VAL A 240 -19.25 -24.40 -16.81
N VAL A 241 -18.36 -24.06 -17.74
CA VAL A 241 -18.05 -22.67 -18.15
C VAL A 241 -17.82 -22.66 -19.65
N ARG A 242 -17.73 -21.47 -20.26
CA ARG A 242 -17.40 -21.34 -21.69
C ARG A 242 -16.03 -21.97 -22.01
N ILE A 243 -16.00 -23.00 -22.85
CA ILE A 243 -14.80 -23.76 -23.25
C ILE A 243 -14.38 -23.53 -24.72
N ASP A 244 -14.22 -22.29 -25.18
CA ASP A 244 -14.02 -22.03 -26.62
C ASP A 244 -12.57 -22.16 -27.14
N LYS A 245 -11.61 -22.62 -26.32
CA LYS A 245 -10.17 -22.56 -26.65
C LYS A 245 -9.60 -23.95 -26.99
N PRO A 246 -8.94 -24.13 -28.14
CA PRO A 246 -8.23 -25.39 -28.46
C PRO A 246 -7.05 -25.63 -27.52
N LEU A 247 -6.94 -26.83 -26.98
CA LEU A 247 -5.75 -27.36 -26.30
C LEU A 247 -5.73 -28.88 -26.48
N ASP A 248 -4.67 -29.43 -27.08
CA ASP A 248 -4.44 -30.87 -27.27
C ASP A 248 -5.65 -31.62 -27.89
N GLY A 249 -6.23 -31.06 -28.95
CA GLY A 249 -7.42 -31.63 -29.61
C GLY A 249 -8.74 -31.40 -28.85
N GLN A 250 -8.70 -30.85 -27.64
CA GLN A 250 -9.88 -30.58 -26.81
C GLN A 250 -10.21 -29.08 -26.74
N ARG A 251 -11.38 -28.78 -26.21
CA ARG A 251 -11.92 -27.46 -25.94
C ARG A 251 -11.86 -27.19 -24.45
N VAL A 252 -11.13 -26.16 -24.05
CA VAL A 252 -10.89 -25.80 -22.64
C VAL A 252 -11.33 -24.37 -22.34
N CYS A 253 -11.53 -24.09 -21.05
CA CYS A 253 -11.89 -22.74 -20.61
C CYS A 253 -10.71 -21.77 -20.72
N ARG A 254 -11.01 -20.46 -20.76
CA ARG A 254 -10.00 -19.38 -20.82
C ARG A 254 -8.91 -19.51 -19.73
N ASN A 255 -9.27 -19.96 -18.52
CA ASN A 255 -8.32 -20.10 -17.43
C ASN A 255 -7.37 -21.28 -17.64
N CYS A 256 -7.87 -22.41 -18.14
CA CYS A 256 -7.07 -23.61 -18.36
C CYS A 256 -6.09 -23.44 -19.53
N ILE A 257 -6.49 -22.77 -20.62
CA ILE A 257 -5.54 -22.43 -21.69
C ILE A 257 -4.46 -21.44 -21.23
N ALA A 258 -4.80 -20.52 -20.32
CA ALA A 258 -3.80 -19.61 -19.74
C ALA A 258 -2.81 -20.40 -18.87
N LYS A 259 -3.33 -21.32 -18.02
CA LYS A 259 -2.52 -22.21 -17.18
C LYS A 259 -1.55 -23.08 -17.97
N SER A 260 -1.91 -23.52 -19.18
CA SER A 260 -1.00 -24.33 -20.02
C SER A 260 0.21 -23.54 -20.52
N ARG A 261 0.22 -22.21 -20.35
CA ARG A 261 1.33 -21.31 -20.72
C ARG A 261 2.06 -20.74 -19.50
N PHE A 262 1.84 -21.31 -18.32
CA PHE A 262 2.49 -20.81 -17.11
C PHE A 262 3.96 -21.16 -17.11
N GLU A 263 4.79 -20.13 -16.96
CA GLU A 263 6.23 -20.25 -16.75
C GLU A 263 6.60 -19.60 -15.42
N GLU A 264 7.78 -19.91 -14.92
CA GLU A 264 8.28 -19.34 -13.66
C GLU A 264 8.83 -17.94 -13.88
N CYS A 265 8.27 -16.95 -13.19
CA CYS A 265 8.73 -15.57 -13.31
C CYS A 265 10.15 -15.40 -12.74
N VAL A 266 11.10 -14.94 -13.56
CA VAL A 266 12.51 -14.72 -13.14
C VAL A 266 12.67 -13.77 -11.95
N ARG A 267 11.71 -12.85 -11.74
CA ARG A 267 11.77 -11.87 -10.64
C ARG A 267 11.15 -12.32 -9.32
N CYS A 268 10.09 -13.13 -9.36
CA CYS A 268 9.34 -13.45 -8.14
C CYS A 268 9.09 -14.94 -7.92
N GLY A 269 9.57 -15.81 -8.82
CA GLY A 269 9.35 -17.26 -8.76
C GLY A 269 7.89 -17.71 -8.96
N ALA A 270 6.95 -16.77 -9.10
CA ALA A 270 5.54 -17.14 -9.25
C ALA A 270 5.28 -17.77 -10.63
N ARG A 271 4.69 -18.97 -10.65
CA ARG A 271 4.21 -19.63 -11.88
C ARG A 271 2.95 -18.95 -12.40
N ARG A 272 3.08 -18.21 -13.50
CA ARG A 272 1.99 -17.44 -14.14
C ARG A 272 2.21 -17.37 -15.65
N GLU A 273 1.17 -17.02 -16.41
CA GLU A 273 1.31 -16.71 -17.84
C GLU A 273 2.24 -15.49 -17.99
N PRO A 274 3.35 -15.60 -18.74
CA PRO A 274 4.26 -14.48 -18.94
C PRO A 274 3.57 -13.32 -19.61
N ALA A 275 3.72 -12.11 -19.06
CA ALA A 275 3.28 -10.88 -19.72
C ALA A 275 4.27 -10.45 -20.80
N THR A 276 5.55 -10.64 -20.55
CA THR A 276 6.64 -10.33 -21.47
C THR A 276 7.85 -11.21 -21.12
N ARG A 277 8.93 -11.05 -21.88
CA ARG A 277 10.25 -11.59 -21.56
C ARG A 277 11.24 -10.44 -21.32
N ASP A 278 12.25 -10.68 -20.50
CA ASP A 278 13.36 -9.74 -20.27
C ASP A 278 14.34 -9.71 -21.46
N ALA A 279 15.46 -8.99 -21.33
CA ALA A 279 16.44 -8.85 -22.41
C ALA A 279 17.10 -10.19 -22.77
N GLU A 280 17.18 -11.12 -21.83
CA GLU A 280 17.74 -12.47 -22.00
C GLU A 280 16.69 -13.51 -22.41
N GLY A 281 15.45 -13.07 -22.69
CA GLY A 281 14.36 -13.96 -23.14
C GLY A 281 13.65 -14.72 -21.99
N ARG A 282 13.94 -14.41 -20.73
CA ARG A 282 13.34 -15.07 -19.57
C ARG A 282 11.98 -14.47 -19.24
N PRO A 283 11.01 -15.26 -18.77
CA PRO A 283 9.62 -14.82 -18.59
C PRO A 283 9.43 -13.89 -17.38
N LEU A 284 8.66 -12.82 -17.58
CA LEU A 284 8.22 -11.88 -16.54
C LEU A 284 6.71 -11.90 -16.40
N CYS A 285 6.22 -12.09 -15.16
CA CYS A 285 4.79 -12.08 -14.89
C CYS A 285 4.18 -10.65 -14.95
N PRO A 286 2.86 -10.52 -15.19
CA PRO A 286 2.21 -9.21 -15.29
C PRO A 286 2.44 -8.31 -14.06
N SER A 287 2.46 -8.88 -12.86
CA SER A 287 2.67 -8.08 -11.64
C SER A 287 4.10 -7.55 -11.53
N CYS A 288 5.11 -8.34 -11.89
CA CYS A 288 6.50 -7.90 -11.85
C CYS A 288 6.82 -6.92 -12.97
N LEU A 289 6.13 -7.06 -14.11
CA LEU A 289 6.22 -6.10 -15.21
C LEU A 289 5.68 -4.73 -14.78
N VAL A 290 4.46 -4.67 -14.24
CA VAL A 290 3.83 -3.38 -13.87
C VAL A 290 4.52 -2.69 -12.68
N LYS A 291 5.18 -3.45 -11.80
CA LYS A 291 5.94 -2.93 -10.66
C LYS A 291 7.41 -2.61 -10.97
N ASP A 292 7.87 -2.89 -12.19
CA ASP A 292 9.21 -2.51 -12.63
C ASP A 292 9.40 -0.99 -12.45
N PRO A 293 10.46 -0.52 -11.77
CA PRO A 293 10.74 0.91 -11.62
C PRO A 293 10.69 1.68 -12.94
N ALA A 294 11.14 1.08 -14.05
CA ALA A 294 11.12 1.70 -15.36
C ALA A 294 9.71 1.82 -15.98
N ASN A 295 8.71 1.19 -15.38
CA ASN A 295 7.29 1.31 -15.74
C ASN A 295 6.49 2.19 -14.76
N LEU A 296 7.11 2.71 -13.70
CA LEU A 296 6.48 3.65 -12.78
C LEU A 296 6.55 5.07 -13.36
N GLU A 297 5.55 5.89 -13.03
CA GLU A 297 5.52 7.30 -13.41
C GLU A 297 5.13 8.13 -12.18
N THR A 298 5.59 9.39 -12.16
CA THR A 298 5.31 10.34 -11.09
C THR A 298 3.83 10.72 -11.12
N CYS A 299 3.11 10.39 -10.04
CA CYS A 299 1.70 10.75 -9.96
C CYS A 299 1.53 12.26 -9.78
N ILE A 300 0.71 12.90 -10.63
CA ILE A 300 0.47 14.36 -10.55
C ILE A 300 -0.21 14.82 -9.25
N VAL A 301 -0.86 13.90 -8.51
CA VAL A 301 -1.58 14.24 -7.27
C VAL A 301 -0.70 14.09 -6.04
N CYS A 302 0.09 13.01 -5.94
CA CYS A 302 0.89 12.74 -4.74
C CYS A 302 2.40 12.90 -4.93
N GLY A 303 2.89 13.14 -6.14
CA GLY A 303 4.32 13.25 -6.45
C GLY A 303 5.11 11.93 -6.38
N GLU A 304 4.48 10.83 -5.98
CA GLU A 304 5.16 9.53 -5.82
C GLU A 304 5.24 8.76 -7.15
N SER A 305 6.39 8.15 -7.42
CA SER A 305 6.59 7.22 -8.55
C SER A 305 5.84 5.92 -8.32
N ARG A 306 4.75 5.72 -9.07
CA ARG A 306 3.84 4.57 -8.90
C ARG A 306 3.34 4.05 -10.25
N MET A 307 2.71 2.87 -10.21
CA MET A 307 1.98 2.37 -11.38
C MET A 307 0.85 3.35 -11.73
N VAL A 308 0.65 3.58 -13.03
CA VAL A 308 -0.43 4.44 -13.53
C VAL A 308 -1.74 3.68 -13.51
N SER A 309 -2.77 4.23 -12.86
CA SER A 309 -4.13 3.68 -12.90
C SER A 309 -4.99 4.35 -13.98
N THR A 310 -4.84 5.66 -14.14
CA THR A 310 -5.63 6.48 -15.06
C THR A 310 -4.75 7.61 -15.58
N ARG A 311 -4.88 7.96 -16.85
CA ARG A 311 -4.23 9.14 -17.44
C ARG A 311 -5.27 10.24 -17.64
N THR A 312 -4.96 11.45 -17.20
CA THR A 312 -5.72 12.67 -17.50
C THR A 312 -4.93 13.54 -18.49
N ALA A 313 -5.51 14.65 -18.93
CA ALA A 313 -4.82 15.63 -19.77
C ALA A 313 -3.55 16.18 -19.05
N ASP A 314 -3.63 16.39 -17.74
CA ASP A 314 -2.54 16.94 -16.93
C ASP A 314 -1.46 15.91 -16.55
N GLY A 315 -1.73 14.60 -16.73
CA GLY A 315 -0.74 13.54 -16.51
C GLY A 315 -1.26 12.27 -15.83
N PRO A 316 -0.36 11.39 -15.36
CA PRO A 316 -0.73 10.10 -14.79
C PRO A 316 -1.17 10.20 -13.32
N ILE A 317 -2.23 9.46 -12.99
CA ILE A 317 -2.76 9.32 -11.63
C ILE A 317 -2.59 7.87 -11.14
N CYS A 318 -2.03 7.70 -9.95
CA CYS A 318 -1.82 6.38 -9.34
C CYS A 318 -3.13 5.80 -8.76
N PRO A 319 -3.22 4.47 -8.53
CA PRO A 319 -4.43 3.83 -7.98
C PRO A 319 -4.93 4.43 -6.67
N ASN A 320 -4.04 4.97 -5.84
CA ASN A 320 -4.40 5.54 -4.54
C ASN A 320 -4.94 6.97 -4.65
N CYS A 321 -4.52 7.71 -5.66
CA CYS A 321 -4.95 9.09 -5.89
C CYS A 321 -6.07 9.18 -6.93
N ARG A 322 -6.49 8.04 -7.50
CA ARG A 322 -7.60 7.99 -8.43
C ARG A 322 -8.85 8.54 -7.74
N PRO A 323 -9.47 9.60 -8.27
CA PRO A 323 -10.68 10.14 -7.66
C PRO A 323 -11.78 9.09 -7.69
N LEU A 324 -12.39 8.86 -6.53
CA LEU A 324 -13.58 8.05 -6.41
C LEU A 324 -14.80 8.93 -6.75
N PRO A 325 -15.84 8.37 -7.41
CA PRO A 325 -17.06 9.11 -7.65
C PRO A 325 -17.69 9.53 -6.32
N ILE A 326 -18.16 10.78 -6.25
CA ILE A 326 -18.90 11.30 -5.10
C ILE A 326 -20.34 10.79 -5.21
N LEU A 327 -20.74 9.92 -4.29
CA LEU A 327 -22.04 9.26 -4.29
C LEU A 327 -22.62 9.24 -2.88
N LEU A 328 -23.93 9.01 -2.77
CA LEU A 328 -24.60 8.78 -1.49
C LEU A 328 -24.21 7.39 -0.95
N CYS A 329 -23.57 7.34 0.22
CA CYS A 329 -23.20 6.06 0.82
C CYS A 329 -24.44 5.31 1.30
N SER A 330 -24.66 4.10 0.79
CA SER A 330 -25.78 3.22 1.16
C SER A 330 -25.83 2.79 2.64
N VAL A 331 -24.73 2.97 3.39
CA VAL A 331 -24.63 2.58 4.81
C VAL A 331 -24.83 3.77 5.73
N CYS A 332 -24.09 4.87 5.54
CA CYS A 332 -24.17 6.03 6.43
C CYS A 332 -25.00 7.20 5.90
N GLY A 333 -25.54 7.12 4.68
CA GLY A 333 -26.33 8.19 4.07
C GLY A 333 -25.55 9.47 3.73
N ARG A 334 -24.22 9.51 3.91
CA ARG A 334 -23.42 10.70 3.60
C ARG A 334 -23.00 10.72 2.14
N THR A 335 -23.04 11.91 1.52
CA THR A 335 -22.45 12.17 0.21
C THR A 335 -20.94 12.23 0.33
N ALA A 336 -20.24 11.24 -0.23
CA ALA A 336 -18.80 11.08 -0.06
C ALA A 336 -18.17 10.33 -1.25
N PRO A 337 -16.84 10.38 -1.41
CA PRO A 337 -16.14 9.52 -2.37
C PRO A 337 -16.39 8.03 -2.05
N CYS A 338 -17.03 7.31 -2.97
CA CYS A 338 -17.52 5.94 -2.75
C CYS A 338 -16.95 4.94 -3.76
N MET A 339 -16.80 3.69 -3.31
CA MET A 339 -16.64 2.52 -4.19
C MET A 339 -17.95 1.77 -4.29
N LEU A 340 -18.22 1.13 -5.44
CA LEU A 340 -19.33 0.20 -5.56
C LEU A 340 -18.99 -1.12 -4.87
N SER A 341 -19.82 -1.52 -3.91
CA SER A 341 -19.70 -2.81 -3.23
C SER A 341 -19.85 -3.94 -4.25
N LYS A 342 -18.85 -4.82 -4.36
CA LYS A 342 -18.96 -6.02 -5.23
C LYS A 342 -20.06 -7.00 -4.78
N LEU A 343 -20.55 -6.85 -3.54
CA LEU A 343 -21.53 -7.74 -2.96
C LEU A 343 -22.97 -7.25 -3.22
N THR A 344 -23.20 -5.94 -3.07
CA THR A 344 -24.54 -5.34 -3.16
C THR A 344 -24.74 -4.49 -4.41
N GLY A 345 -23.66 -4.14 -5.13
CA GLY A 345 -23.70 -3.16 -6.22
C GLY A 345 -23.85 -1.71 -5.76
N LEU A 346 -24.09 -1.45 -4.46
CA LEU A 346 -24.39 -0.12 -3.94
C LEU A 346 -23.13 0.69 -3.59
N PRO A 347 -23.19 2.04 -3.62
CA PRO A 347 -22.07 2.89 -3.23
C PRO A 347 -21.77 2.79 -1.73
N ARG A 348 -20.50 2.66 -1.39
CA ARG A 348 -20.00 2.62 -0.01
C ARG A 348 -18.78 3.52 0.15
N CYS A 349 -18.81 4.44 1.12
CA CYS A 349 -17.69 5.32 1.40
C CYS A 349 -16.56 4.56 2.09
N GLY A 350 -15.33 5.07 1.97
CA GLY A 350 -14.14 4.45 2.59
C GLY A 350 -14.19 4.39 4.13
N GLY A 351 -15.04 5.18 4.78
CA GLY A 351 -15.31 5.08 6.22
C GLY A 351 -16.09 3.82 6.55
N CYS A 352 -17.26 3.65 5.93
CA CYS A 352 -18.12 2.48 6.11
C CYS A 352 -17.48 1.18 5.62
N ASP A 353 -16.67 1.22 4.56
CA ASP A 353 -15.94 0.06 4.06
C ASP A 353 -14.97 -0.55 5.07
N ARG A 354 -14.39 0.29 5.94
CA ARG A 354 -13.46 -0.13 7.00
C ARG A 354 -14.14 -0.31 8.36
N ARG A 355 -15.44 0.03 8.45
CA ARG A 355 -16.19 -0.02 9.71
C ARG A 355 -16.53 -1.47 10.04
N GLN A 356 -16.31 -1.83 11.29
CA GLN A 356 -16.83 -3.06 11.88
C GLN A 356 -18.00 -2.71 12.81
N GLY A 357 -18.97 -3.61 12.89
CA GLY A 357 -20.13 -3.48 13.76
C GLY A 357 -20.73 -4.84 14.07
N HIS A 358 -21.53 -4.90 15.14
CA HIS A 358 -22.34 -6.08 15.44
C HIS A 358 -23.44 -6.21 14.40
N CYS A 359 -23.40 -7.30 13.64
CA CYS A 359 -24.42 -7.59 12.65
C CYS A 359 -25.78 -7.72 13.34
N THR A 360 -26.79 -6.95 12.91
CA THR A 360 -28.14 -7.06 13.49
C THR A 360 -28.81 -8.40 13.24
N VAL A 361 -28.37 -9.14 12.21
CA VAL A 361 -28.92 -10.46 11.86
C VAL A 361 -28.28 -11.59 12.66
N CYS A 362 -26.96 -11.58 12.86
CA CYS A 362 -26.24 -12.70 13.49
C CYS A 362 -25.49 -12.33 14.78
N GLY A 363 -25.56 -11.09 15.25
CA GLY A 363 -24.88 -10.55 16.43
C GLY A 363 -23.35 -10.41 16.33
N ARG A 364 -22.71 -11.05 15.34
CA ARG A 364 -21.25 -11.12 15.25
C ARG A 364 -20.65 -9.77 14.84
N MET A 365 -19.53 -9.39 15.48
CA MET A 365 -18.76 -8.21 15.09
C MET A 365 -17.97 -8.48 13.80
N ARG A 366 -18.37 -7.85 12.70
CA ARG A 366 -17.80 -8.08 11.35
C ARG A 366 -17.73 -6.78 10.56
N GLY A 367 -17.02 -6.80 9.44
CA GLY A 367 -17.07 -5.71 8.46
C GLY A 367 -18.51 -5.52 7.96
N ILE A 368 -18.92 -4.26 7.80
CA ILE A 368 -20.29 -3.91 7.42
C ILE A 368 -20.38 -3.88 5.89
N HIS A 369 -21.27 -4.70 5.32
CA HIS A 369 -21.43 -4.82 3.87
C HIS A 369 -22.74 -4.23 3.35
N SER A 370 -23.80 -4.23 4.17
CA SER A 370 -25.10 -3.64 3.89
C SER A 370 -25.79 -3.17 5.18
N GLY A 371 -27.06 -2.77 5.08
CA GLY A 371 -27.81 -2.19 6.20
C GLY A 371 -27.47 -0.71 6.38
N THR A 372 -27.81 -0.16 7.54
CA THR A 372 -27.54 1.24 7.90
C THR A 372 -26.40 1.33 8.92
N ALA A 373 -25.98 2.55 9.26
CA ALA A 373 -25.00 2.79 10.32
C ALA A 373 -25.45 2.24 11.68
N ASP A 374 -26.75 2.25 11.94
CA ASP A 374 -27.37 1.84 13.22
C ASP A 374 -27.85 0.37 13.19
N ALA A 375 -28.21 -0.12 12.00
CA ALA A 375 -28.55 -1.52 11.77
C ALA A 375 -27.59 -2.18 10.75
N PRO A 376 -26.31 -2.36 11.11
CA PRO A 376 -25.32 -2.86 10.17
C PRO A 376 -25.46 -4.36 9.93
N VAL A 377 -25.20 -4.78 8.69
CA VAL A 377 -25.29 -6.19 8.28
C VAL A 377 -23.96 -6.66 7.66
N CYS A 378 -23.48 -7.82 8.12
CA CYS A 378 -22.24 -8.42 7.65
C CYS A 378 -22.42 -9.15 6.30
N GLY A 379 -21.33 -9.33 5.54
CA GLY A 379 -21.36 -9.93 4.20
C GLY A 379 -22.10 -11.28 4.09
N PRO A 380 -21.87 -12.25 5.00
CA PRO A 380 -22.62 -13.51 5.02
C PRO A 380 -24.13 -13.36 5.21
N CYS A 381 -24.57 -12.37 5.99
CA CYS A 381 -25.99 -12.08 6.20
C CYS A 381 -26.58 -11.25 5.06
N THR A 382 -25.77 -10.45 4.37
CA THR A 382 -26.19 -9.70 3.18
C THR A 382 -26.41 -10.63 1.98
N THR A 383 -25.57 -11.64 1.80
CA THR A 383 -25.67 -12.59 0.69
C THR A 383 -25.34 -13.98 1.22
N PRO A 384 -26.33 -14.74 1.70
CA PRO A 384 -26.14 -16.09 2.23
C PRO A 384 -25.94 -17.11 1.09
N ASP A 385 -24.84 -16.98 0.37
CA ASP A 385 -24.39 -17.91 -0.66
C ASP A 385 -23.36 -18.88 -0.06
N ALA A 386 -23.68 -20.17 -0.03
CA ALA A 386 -22.85 -21.22 0.57
C ALA A 386 -21.55 -21.49 -0.21
N GLU A 387 -21.48 -21.18 -1.51
CA GLU A 387 -20.24 -21.26 -2.29
C GLU A 387 -19.31 -20.08 -1.97
N LEU A 388 -19.89 -18.91 -1.68
CA LEU A 388 -19.17 -17.69 -1.34
C LEU A 388 -18.71 -17.68 0.13
N TRP A 389 -19.54 -18.20 1.04
CA TRP A 389 -19.32 -18.20 2.49
C TRP A 389 -19.33 -19.62 3.04
N ARG A 390 -18.16 -20.24 3.02
CA ARG A 390 -17.99 -21.64 3.44
C ARG A 390 -17.73 -21.73 4.94
N PRO A 391 -18.31 -22.71 5.66
CA PRO A 391 -17.96 -22.95 7.05
C PRO A 391 -16.49 -23.38 7.14
N CYS A 392 -15.76 -22.77 8.05
CA CYS A 392 -14.41 -23.21 8.38
C CYS A 392 -14.46 -24.66 8.89
N PRO A 393 -13.66 -25.60 8.35
CA PRO A 393 -13.66 -26.99 8.82
C PRO A 393 -13.18 -27.13 10.27
N THR A 394 -12.46 -26.13 10.81
CA THR A 394 -11.93 -26.15 12.17
C THR A 394 -12.86 -25.49 13.20
N CYS A 395 -13.49 -24.37 12.87
CA CYS A 395 -14.29 -23.59 13.84
C CYS A 395 -15.76 -23.41 13.45
N GLY A 396 -16.20 -23.98 12.33
CA GLY A 396 -17.58 -23.88 11.83
C GLY A 396 -18.03 -22.48 11.38
N GLN A 397 -17.19 -21.44 11.54
CA GLN A 397 -17.54 -20.07 11.17
C GLN A 397 -17.60 -19.91 9.64
N ALA A 398 -18.73 -19.42 9.12
CA ALA A 398 -18.88 -19.04 7.72
C ALA A 398 -17.97 -17.86 7.38
N GLU A 399 -17.03 -18.08 6.46
CA GLU A 399 -16.01 -17.13 6.01
C GLU A 399 -15.80 -17.19 4.50
N ARG A 400 -15.22 -16.12 3.93
CA ARG A 400 -14.88 -16.10 2.50
C ARG A 400 -13.59 -16.86 2.23
N LEU A 401 -13.68 -18.19 2.22
CA LEU A 401 -12.55 -19.07 1.96
C LEU A 401 -12.27 -19.13 0.45
N HIS A 402 -11.01 -19.04 0.03
CA HIS A 402 -10.62 -19.23 -1.38
C HIS A 402 -10.46 -20.71 -1.76
N ALA A 403 -10.18 -21.59 -0.80
CA ALA A 403 -10.01 -23.03 -0.96
C ALA A 403 -10.61 -23.77 0.25
N PRO A 404 -10.86 -25.09 0.17
CA PRO A 404 -11.22 -25.90 1.33
C PRO A 404 -10.04 -25.93 2.30
N GLY A 405 -10.15 -25.20 3.42
CA GLY A 405 -9.09 -25.08 4.40
C GLY A 405 -9.51 -24.22 5.60
N PRO A 406 -8.73 -24.22 6.69
CA PRO A 406 -9.03 -23.41 7.87
C PRO A 406 -9.13 -21.93 7.52
N CYS A 407 -10.03 -21.21 8.20
CA CYS A 407 -10.18 -19.78 8.02
C CYS A 407 -8.94 -19.02 8.51
N PRO A 408 -8.72 -17.75 8.11
CA PRO A 408 -7.53 -17.00 8.49
C PRO A 408 -7.27 -16.92 10.00
N ARG A 409 -8.32 -16.96 10.82
CA ARG A 409 -8.19 -17.02 12.29
C ARG A 409 -7.68 -18.38 12.77
N CYS A 410 -8.22 -19.48 12.26
CA CYS A 410 -7.74 -20.82 12.59
C CYS A 410 -6.32 -21.06 12.10
N THR A 411 -5.98 -20.62 10.90
CA THR A 411 -4.60 -20.64 10.39
C THR A 411 -3.65 -19.84 11.28
N LEU A 412 -4.09 -18.68 11.78
CA LEU A 412 -3.30 -17.89 12.73
C LEU A 412 -3.08 -18.62 14.06
N LYS A 413 -4.13 -19.20 14.65
CA LYS A 413 -4.01 -19.98 15.90
C LYS A 413 -3.04 -21.15 15.73
N GLN A 414 -3.18 -21.90 14.63
CA GLN A 414 -2.26 -23.00 14.30
C GLN A 414 -0.81 -22.50 14.19
N ARG A 415 -0.58 -21.42 13.44
CA ARG A 415 0.76 -20.87 13.26
C ARG A 415 1.36 -20.32 14.56
N LEU A 416 0.55 -19.74 15.45
CA LEU A 416 1.00 -19.31 16.77
C LEU A 416 1.42 -20.50 17.62
N HIS A 417 0.62 -21.56 17.61
CA HIS A 417 0.94 -22.79 18.33
C HIS A 417 2.25 -23.42 17.83
N GLU A 418 2.44 -23.53 16.50
CA GLU A 418 3.70 -23.99 15.90
C GLU A 418 4.93 -23.19 16.32
N LEU A 419 4.77 -21.89 16.59
CA LEU A 419 5.87 -21.01 16.96
C LEU A 419 6.12 -20.93 18.47
N LEU A 420 5.10 -21.16 19.30
CA LEU A 420 5.20 -20.93 20.75
C LEU A 420 5.23 -22.23 21.56
N ALA A 421 4.87 -23.36 20.95
CA ALA A 421 5.00 -24.67 21.58
C ALA A 421 6.47 -25.06 21.72
N ASP A 422 6.77 -25.73 22.82
CA ASP A 422 8.05 -26.40 23.04
C ASP A 422 8.10 -27.78 22.36
N ASP A 423 9.18 -28.53 22.58
CA ASP A 423 9.37 -29.86 22.00
C ASP A 423 8.34 -30.90 22.49
N THR A 424 7.57 -30.59 23.55
CA THR A 424 6.46 -31.42 24.05
C THR A 424 5.12 -31.08 23.40
N GLY A 425 5.06 -30.04 22.54
CA GLY A 425 3.84 -29.53 21.94
C GLY A 425 3.02 -28.62 22.87
N SER A 426 3.56 -28.25 24.03
CA SER A 426 2.88 -27.38 25.01
C SER A 426 3.41 -25.95 24.92
N ILE A 427 2.52 -24.96 25.06
CA ILE A 427 2.93 -23.55 25.13
C ILE A 427 3.36 -23.24 26.57
N ASN A 428 4.54 -22.66 26.74
CA ASN A 428 5.01 -22.19 28.04
C ASN A 428 3.97 -21.26 28.70
N PRO A 429 3.55 -21.48 29.96
CA PRO A 429 2.54 -20.65 30.63
C PRO A 429 2.86 -19.15 30.60
N LYS A 430 4.14 -18.76 30.62
CA LYS A 430 4.57 -17.35 30.52
C LYS A 430 4.29 -16.71 29.17
N LEU A 431 4.12 -17.50 28.11
CA LEU A 431 3.81 -17.06 26.74
C LEU A 431 2.31 -17.16 26.42
N GLN A 432 1.50 -17.72 27.32
CA GLN A 432 0.07 -17.92 27.07
C GLN A 432 -0.67 -16.60 26.82
N SER A 433 -0.36 -15.54 27.59
CA SER A 433 -0.99 -14.23 27.38
C SER A 433 -0.64 -13.60 26.02
N LEU A 434 0.55 -13.90 25.47
CA LEU A 434 0.92 -13.52 24.11
C LEU A 434 0.12 -14.31 23.07
N HIS A 435 0.04 -15.62 23.25
CA HIS A 435 -0.75 -16.49 22.38
C HIS A 435 -2.19 -15.99 22.29
N ASP A 436 -2.85 -15.80 23.43
CA ASP A 436 -4.28 -15.44 23.47
C ASP A 436 -4.53 -14.05 22.87
N ALA A 437 -3.70 -13.05 23.22
CA ALA A 437 -3.80 -11.70 22.67
C ALA A 437 -3.64 -11.67 21.13
N LEU A 438 -2.80 -12.53 20.56
CA LEU A 438 -2.62 -12.64 19.12
C LEU A 438 -3.71 -13.51 18.47
N ALA A 439 -4.14 -14.58 19.12
CA ALA A 439 -5.16 -15.51 18.64
C ALA A 439 -6.55 -14.85 18.52
N ASP A 440 -6.83 -13.89 19.40
CA ASP A 440 -8.10 -13.17 19.45
C ASP A 440 -8.09 -11.87 18.63
N THR A 441 -7.01 -11.60 17.89
CA THR A 441 -6.93 -10.45 17.01
C THR A 441 -7.98 -10.50 15.90
N GLU A 442 -8.73 -9.41 15.72
CA GLU A 442 -9.69 -9.27 14.63
C GLU A 442 -9.01 -9.14 13.26
N ARG A 443 -7.71 -8.80 13.23
CA ARG A 443 -6.93 -8.54 12.01
C ARG A 443 -5.96 -9.68 11.71
N ALA A 444 -6.48 -10.90 11.61
CA ALA A 444 -5.67 -12.11 11.44
C ALA A 444 -4.66 -12.01 10.27
N GLY A 445 -5.04 -11.42 9.14
CA GLY A 445 -4.13 -11.24 8.00
C GLY A 445 -2.96 -10.26 8.24
N THR A 446 -3.09 -9.32 9.19
CA THR A 446 -1.98 -8.43 9.61
C THR A 446 -1.05 -9.16 10.58
N ALA A 447 -1.60 -9.90 11.55
CA ALA A 447 -0.82 -10.72 12.46
C ALA A 447 -0.05 -11.81 11.71
N MET A 448 -0.69 -12.51 10.78
CA MET A 448 -0.02 -13.51 9.92
C MET A 448 1.13 -12.94 9.11
N ARG A 449 0.96 -11.75 8.50
CA ARG A 449 2.06 -11.06 7.78
C ARG A 449 3.21 -10.64 8.69
N TRP A 450 2.94 -10.39 9.97
CA TRP A 450 3.97 -10.08 10.94
C TRP A 450 4.73 -11.36 11.34
N LEU A 451 4.01 -12.44 11.65
CA LEU A 451 4.58 -13.75 11.97
C LEU A 451 5.35 -14.39 10.81
N SER A 452 5.00 -14.07 9.56
CA SER A 452 5.71 -14.57 8.38
C SER A 452 7.07 -13.90 8.14
N LYS A 453 7.46 -12.90 8.93
CA LYS A 453 8.81 -12.30 8.84
C LYS A 453 9.82 -13.22 9.51
N GLY A 454 10.88 -13.61 8.79
CA GLY A 454 11.86 -14.60 9.26
C GLY A 454 12.38 -14.36 10.69
N ILE A 455 12.86 -13.14 10.98
CA ILE A 455 13.34 -12.77 12.32
C ILE A 455 12.26 -12.90 13.41
N VAL A 456 10.99 -12.62 13.10
CA VAL A 456 9.88 -12.73 14.06
C VAL A 456 9.61 -14.19 14.37
N SER A 457 9.49 -15.03 13.34
CA SER A 457 9.27 -16.47 13.54
C SER A 457 10.42 -17.12 14.30
N THR A 458 11.67 -16.79 13.98
CA THR A 458 12.84 -17.35 14.66
C THR A 458 12.86 -16.96 16.13
N VAL A 459 12.70 -15.68 16.44
CA VAL A 459 12.73 -15.21 17.83
C VAL A 459 11.59 -15.79 18.65
N LEU A 460 10.37 -15.86 18.11
CA LEU A 460 9.24 -16.47 18.84
C LEU A 460 9.43 -17.97 19.04
N SER A 461 9.97 -18.69 18.05
CA SER A 461 10.31 -20.12 18.16
C SER A 461 11.41 -20.39 19.18
N ASP A 462 12.46 -19.56 19.22
CA ASP A 462 13.52 -19.69 20.22
C ASP A 462 13.03 -19.39 21.64
N LEU A 463 12.09 -18.46 21.79
CA LEU A 463 11.44 -18.20 23.08
C LEU A 463 10.49 -19.33 23.49
N GLY A 464 9.71 -19.89 22.54
CA GLY A 464 8.78 -21.00 22.77
C GLY A 464 9.50 -22.29 23.19
N SER A 465 10.55 -22.66 22.45
CA SER A 465 11.40 -23.82 22.74
C SER A 465 12.36 -23.64 23.92
N GLY A 466 12.43 -22.43 24.51
CA GLY A 466 13.35 -22.13 25.61
C GLY A 466 14.83 -21.99 25.22
N ARG A 467 15.19 -22.11 23.92
CA ARG A 467 16.55 -21.83 23.42
C ARG A 467 17.02 -20.40 23.73
N ARG A 468 16.08 -19.46 23.83
CA ARG A 468 16.33 -18.08 24.26
C ARG A 468 15.56 -17.79 25.54
N SER A 469 16.24 -17.21 26.53
CA SER A 469 15.58 -16.81 27.76
C SER A 469 14.59 -15.67 27.53
N LEU A 470 13.45 -15.71 28.22
CA LEU A 470 12.42 -14.67 28.15
C LEU A 470 12.81 -13.46 28.99
N THR A 471 13.82 -12.72 28.54
CA THR A 471 14.34 -11.52 29.22
C THR A 471 14.66 -10.40 28.24
N HIS A 472 14.69 -9.17 28.75
CA HIS A 472 15.12 -8.02 27.95
C HIS A 472 16.57 -8.15 27.47
N ALA A 473 17.46 -8.71 28.29
CA ALA A 473 18.88 -8.90 27.97
C ALA A 473 19.07 -9.87 26.80
N ALA A 474 18.35 -11.00 26.80
CA ALA A 474 18.42 -11.96 25.69
C ALA A 474 17.88 -11.40 24.36
N LEU A 475 16.98 -10.41 24.40
CA LEU A 475 16.55 -9.68 23.20
C LEU A 475 17.53 -8.57 22.79
N ASP A 476 18.40 -8.10 23.68
CA ASP A 476 19.42 -7.08 23.39
C ASP A 476 20.63 -7.68 22.66
N GLU A 477 20.84 -8.99 22.75
CA GLU A 477 21.86 -9.75 22.00
C GLU A 477 21.53 -9.89 20.51
N LEU A 478 20.27 -9.66 20.12
CA LEU A 478 19.85 -9.69 18.73
C LEU A 478 20.28 -8.41 18.00
N PRO A 479 20.53 -8.47 16.67
CA PRO A 479 20.85 -7.29 15.89
C PRO A 479 19.82 -6.17 16.07
N GLU A 480 20.30 -4.95 16.29
CA GLU A 480 19.42 -3.80 16.45
C GLU A 480 18.54 -3.60 15.22
N GLY A 481 17.26 -3.34 15.45
CA GLY A 481 16.34 -3.07 14.36
C GLY A 481 14.90 -2.88 14.81
N LYS A 482 14.14 -2.19 13.96
CA LYS A 482 12.72 -1.89 14.18
C LYS A 482 11.88 -3.15 14.44
N VAL A 483 12.30 -4.31 13.93
CA VAL A 483 11.57 -5.57 14.11
C VAL A 483 11.72 -6.11 15.54
N VAL A 484 12.94 -6.17 16.07
CA VAL A 484 13.20 -6.63 17.45
C VAL A 484 12.58 -5.66 18.46
N GLU A 485 12.65 -4.35 18.20
CA GLU A 485 11.94 -3.34 19.00
C GLU A 485 10.43 -3.58 19.03
N HIS A 486 9.84 -3.97 17.89
CA HIS A 486 8.42 -4.27 17.81
C HIS A 486 8.08 -5.57 18.56
N ILE A 487 8.88 -6.63 18.44
CA ILE A 487 8.71 -7.87 19.20
C ILE A 487 8.73 -7.57 20.70
N ARG A 488 9.73 -6.83 21.18
CA ARG A 488 9.84 -6.43 22.59
C ARG A 488 8.61 -5.63 23.04
N SER A 489 8.15 -4.70 22.21
CA SER A 489 6.95 -3.90 22.51
C SER A 489 5.69 -4.77 22.60
N VAL A 490 5.55 -5.78 21.74
CA VAL A 490 4.47 -6.78 21.81
C VAL A 490 4.54 -7.55 23.13
N LEU A 491 5.69 -8.10 23.48
CA LEU A 491 5.88 -8.88 24.72
C LEU A 491 5.60 -8.06 25.99
N VAL A 492 5.98 -6.78 25.99
CA VAL A 492 5.66 -5.86 27.10
C VAL A 492 4.18 -5.53 27.14
N ALA A 493 3.54 -5.35 25.98
CA ALA A 493 2.12 -5.04 25.90
C ALA A 493 1.24 -6.21 26.36
N THR A 494 1.66 -7.45 26.13
CA THR A 494 0.96 -8.67 26.58
C THR A 494 1.32 -9.09 28.01
N GLY A 495 2.12 -8.28 28.72
CA GLY A 495 2.54 -8.55 30.10
C GLY A 495 3.59 -9.66 30.25
N VAL A 496 4.08 -10.21 29.14
CA VAL A 496 5.08 -11.29 29.12
C VAL A 496 6.46 -10.77 29.54
N LEU A 497 6.79 -9.52 29.19
CA LEU A 497 7.98 -8.82 29.69
C LEU A 497 7.59 -7.60 30.53
N PRO A 498 8.35 -7.28 31.59
CA PRO A 498 8.10 -6.08 32.37
C PRO A 498 8.39 -4.82 31.55
N ARG A 499 7.76 -3.69 31.91
CA ARG A 499 8.06 -2.40 31.27
C ARG A 499 9.52 -2.00 31.52
N ARG A 500 10.18 -1.49 30.48
CA ARG A 500 11.56 -1.01 30.51
C ARG A 500 11.68 0.31 29.76
N ASP A 501 12.44 1.25 30.31
CA ASP A 501 12.77 2.50 29.64
C ASP A 501 13.78 2.27 28.50
N GLU A 502 13.26 1.90 27.33
CA GLU A 502 14.06 1.67 26.13
C GLU A 502 14.85 2.91 25.70
N GLN A 503 14.36 4.12 25.98
CA GLN A 503 15.09 5.33 25.62
C GLN A 503 16.32 5.52 26.52
N MET A 504 16.19 5.23 27.82
CA MET A 504 17.33 5.23 28.74
C MET A 504 18.35 4.15 28.37
N VAL A 505 17.92 2.92 28.09
CA VAL A 505 18.83 1.82 27.67
C VAL A 505 19.61 2.19 26.41
N ARG A 506 18.95 2.80 25.41
CA ARG A 506 19.61 3.32 24.20
C ARG A 506 20.60 4.44 24.49
N LEU A 507 20.32 5.29 25.47
CA LEU A 507 21.24 6.36 25.87
C LEU A 507 22.46 5.77 26.57
N GLU A 508 22.27 4.82 27.49
CA GLU A 508 23.34 4.16 28.23
C GLU A 508 24.28 3.39 27.30
N ARG A 509 23.73 2.64 26.34
CA ARG A 509 24.50 1.97 25.28
C ARG A 509 25.31 2.97 24.47
N HIS A 510 24.65 4.03 23.97
CA HIS A 510 25.32 5.07 23.21
C HIS A 510 26.44 5.77 24.00
N VAL A 511 26.22 6.03 25.29
CA VAL A 511 27.25 6.58 26.18
C VAL A 511 28.42 5.63 26.29
N LYS A 512 28.17 4.32 26.50
CA LYS A 512 29.23 3.31 26.58
C LYS A 512 30.06 3.27 25.31
N ASP A 513 29.41 3.22 24.15
CA ASP A 513 30.08 3.12 22.85
C ASP A 513 30.91 4.38 22.57
N LEU A 514 30.32 5.56 22.77
CA LEU A 514 30.97 6.86 22.55
C LEU A 514 32.16 7.09 23.50
N VAL A 515 32.03 6.71 24.76
CA VAL A 515 33.15 6.76 25.71
C VAL A 515 34.24 5.76 25.33
N THR A 516 33.89 4.60 24.78
CA THR A 516 34.89 3.60 24.39
C THR A 516 35.62 4.00 23.11
N SER A 517 34.95 4.67 22.17
CA SER A 517 35.50 5.05 20.87
C SER A 517 36.39 6.29 20.88
N HIS A 518 36.41 7.07 21.97
CA HIS A 518 37.23 8.28 22.03
C HIS A 518 38.73 7.94 22.13
N ALA A 519 39.57 8.64 21.36
CA ALA A 519 40.98 8.30 21.15
C ALA A 519 41.81 8.32 22.44
N THR A 520 41.76 9.44 23.18
CA THR A 520 42.60 9.64 24.37
C THR A 520 42.04 9.05 25.67
N THR A 521 42.91 8.45 26.48
CA THR A 521 42.55 7.94 27.82
C THR A 521 42.01 9.03 28.75
N GLU A 522 42.53 10.25 28.64
CA GLU A 522 42.07 11.40 29.42
C GLU A 522 40.67 11.86 28.98
N GLY A 523 40.44 12.01 27.67
CA GLY A 523 39.12 12.32 27.10
C GLY A 523 38.06 11.28 27.50
N ARG A 524 38.41 9.98 27.46
CA ARG A 524 37.55 8.89 27.94
C ARG A 524 37.15 9.05 29.40
N LYS A 525 38.09 9.40 30.30
CA LYS A 525 37.81 9.63 31.72
C LYS A 525 36.88 10.83 31.93
N ILE A 526 37.13 11.95 31.24
CA ILE A 526 36.30 13.17 31.37
C ILE A 526 34.89 12.92 30.83
N LEU A 527 34.77 12.32 29.65
CA LEU A 527 33.48 11.98 29.03
C LEU A 527 32.71 10.98 29.87
N HIS A 528 33.35 9.94 30.41
CA HIS A 528 32.70 9.02 31.34
C HIS A 528 32.17 9.76 32.58
N ARG A 529 32.98 10.66 33.16
CA ARG A 529 32.58 11.45 34.33
C ARG A 529 31.35 12.32 34.02
N TYR A 530 31.36 13.01 32.89
CA TYR A 530 30.27 13.86 32.45
C TYR A 530 29.00 13.07 32.11
N ALA A 531 29.12 12.05 31.26
CA ALA A 531 27.98 11.28 30.77
C ALA A 531 27.28 10.53 31.90
N THR A 532 28.04 9.78 32.70
CA THR A 532 27.49 8.88 33.72
C THR A 532 27.03 9.65 34.96
N TRP A 533 27.89 10.51 35.51
CA TRP A 533 27.66 11.09 36.83
C TRP A 533 26.90 12.41 36.79
N HIS A 534 26.92 13.10 35.64
CA HIS A 534 26.17 14.34 35.45
C HIS A 534 24.91 14.15 34.60
N LEU A 535 25.04 13.77 33.33
CA LEU A 535 23.91 13.71 32.40
C LEU A 535 22.90 12.62 32.76
N LEU A 536 23.34 11.36 32.83
CA LEU A 536 22.45 10.23 33.16
C LEU A 536 21.86 10.37 34.57
N ARG A 537 22.67 10.72 35.56
CA ARG A 537 22.20 10.94 36.95
C ARG A 537 21.15 12.05 37.03
N ARG A 538 21.35 13.17 36.33
CA ARG A 538 20.38 14.28 36.32
C ARG A 538 19.09 13.89 35.59
N LEU A 539 19.18 13.16 34.48
CA LEU A 539 18.00 12.65 33.76
C LEU A 539 17.18 11.70 34.63
N ARG A 540 17.83 10.71 35.28
CA ARG A 540 17.15 9.79 36.21
C ARG A 540 16.46 10.51 37.36
N ARG A 541 17.13 11.51 37.96
CA ARG A 541 16.53 12.34 39.02
C ARG A 541 15.32 13.13 38.53
N ARG A 542 15.39 13.71 37.33
CA ARG A 542 14.29 14.49 36.74
C ARG A 542 13.12 13.61 36.31
N SER A 543 13.39 12.38 35.85
CA SER A 543 12.34 11.48 35.41
C SER A 543 11.57 10.85 36.56
N ARG A 544 12.12 10.84 37.78
CA ARG A 544 11.48 10.27 39.00
C ARG A 544 10.95 8.85 38.77
N GLY A 545 11.74 8.02 38.10
CA GLY A 545 11.38 6.64 37.76
C GLY A 545 10.45 6.48 36.54
N LYS A 546 10.00 7.56 35.89
CA LYS A 546 9.25 7.51 34.63
C LYS A 546 10.18 7.35 33.43
N GLU A 547 9.66 6.83 32.32
CA GLU A 547 10.40 6.73 31.06
C GLU A 547 10.83 8.13 30.55
N ILE A 548 12.04 8.25 30.03
CA ILE A 548 12.50 9.48 29.38
C ILE A 548 11.84 9.67 28.01
N THR A 549 11.64 10.92 27.60
CA THR A 549 11.07 11.25 26.29
C THR A 549 12.14 11.13 25.20
N HIS A 550 11.67 10.99 23.95
CA HIS A 550 12.56 11.08 22.78
C HIS A 550 13.33 12.42 22.73
N TYR A 551 12.69 13.53 23.10
CA TYR A 551 13.36 14.83 23.16
C TYR A 551 14.45 14.89 24.23
N GLN A 552 14.22 14.29 25.40
CA GLN A 552 15.23 14.17 26.45
C GLN A 552 16.42 13.31 25.99
N LEU A 553 16.17 12.20 25.30
CA LEU A 553 17.22 11.39 24.67
C LEU A 553 18.02 12.21 23.65
N SER A 554 17.34 12.87 22.71
CA SER A 554 17.99 13.64 21.64
C SER A 554 18.82 14.79 22.19
N GLY A 555 18.28 15.55 23.16
CA GLY A 555 19.03 16.62 23.83
C GLY A 555 20.26 16.09 24.58
N ALA A 556 20.14 14.96 25.28
CA ALA A 556 21.29 14.33 25.94
C ALA A 556 22.39 13.91 24.94
N ARG A 557 21.99 13.32 23.80
CA ARG A 557 22.92 12.98 22.71
C ARG A 557 23.60 14.20 22.12
N GLN A 558 22.87 15.32 21.97
CA GLN A 558 23.43 16.57 21.45
C GLN A 558 24.46 17.16 22.42
N HIS A 559 24.18 17.16 23.73
CA HIS A 559 25.15 17.56 24.75
C HIS A 559 26.39 16.66 24.80
N LEU A 560 26.23 15.36 24.57
CA LEU A 560 27.36 14.43 24.49
C LEU A 560 28.23 14.69 23.25
N ARG A 561 27.61 14.84 22.08
CA ARG A 561 28.33 15.19 20.84
C ARG A 561 29.06 16.51 20.96
N ALA A 562 28.44 17.52 21.56
CA ALA A 562 29.07 18.81 21.78
C ALA A 562 30.31 18.71 22.68
N ALA A 563 30.26 17.85 23.72
CA ALA A 563 31.42 17.59 24.58
C ALA A 563 32.55 16.88 23.82
N VAL A 564 32.22 15.88 22.99
CA VAL A 564 33.19 15.19 22.13
C VAL A 564 33.85 16.16 21.16
N HIS A 565 33.07 16.93 20.40
CA HIS A 565 33.61 17.90 19.44
C HIS A 565 34.55 18.93 20.08
N LEU A 566 34.25 19.39 21.29
CA LEU A 566 35.15 20.32 21.99
C LEU A 566 36.44 19.61 22.45
N LEU A 567 36.35 18.37 22.92
CA LEU A 567 37.52 17.60 23.35
C LEU A 567 38.43 17.23 22.16
N ASP A 568 37.84 16.77 21.05
CA ASP A 568 38.57 16.47 19.82
C ASP A 568 39.28 17.73 19.30
N TRP A 569 38.59 18.88 19.30
CA TRP A 569 39.20 20.15 18.88
C TRP A 569 40.35 20.58 19.81
N LEU A 570 40.19 20.44 21.13
CA LEU A 570 41.28 20.74 22.06
C LEU A 570 42.49 19.86 21.78
N GLU A 571 42.26 18.57 21.52
CA GLU A 571 43.30 17.61 21.17
C GLU A 571 44.03 18.00 19.88
N GLU A 572 43.30 18.37 18.83
CA GLU A 572 43.88 18.88 17.56
C GLU A 572 44.76 20.12 17.76
N GLN A 573 44.45 20.94 18.77
CA GLN A 573 45.23 22.13 19.13
C GLN A 573 46.34 21.85 20.15
N ASN A 574 46.58 20.58 20.50
CA ASN A 574 47.51 20.15 21.55
C ASN A 574 47.21 20.80 22.92
N LEU A 575 45.92 21.04 23.19
CA LEU A 575 45.40 21.58 24.45
C LEU A 575 44.65 20.50 25.21
N THR A 576 44.54 20.67 26.52
CA THR A 576 43.65 19.88 27.38
C THR A 576 42.61 20.79 28.02
N LEU A 577 41.58 20.20 28.61
CA LEU A 577 40.53 20.97 29.27
C LEU A 577 41.08 21.84 30.43
N SER A 578 42.19 21.41 31.05
CA SER A 578 42.85 22.14 32.14
C SER A 578 43.79 23.24 31.66
N THR A 579 44.35 23.13 30.44
CA THR A 579 45.28 24.14 29.88
C THR A 579 44.59 25.14 28.96
N CYS A 580 43.36 24.85 28.52
CA CYS A 580 42.51 25.74 27.73
C CYS A 580 42.27 27.08 28.42
N ARG A 581 42.58 28.19 27.73
CA ARG A 581 42.34 29.56 28.18
C ARG A 581 41.06 30.12 27.56
N GLN A 582 40.57 31.24 28.11
CA GLN A 582 39.38 31.92 27.60
C GLN A 582 39.52 32.28 26.10
N THR A 583 40.71 32.72 25.68
CA THR A 583 41.00 33.07 24.29
C THR A 583 40.90 31.86 23.35
N ASP A 584 41.30 30.67 23.80
CA ASP A 584 41.22 29.44 23.00
C ASP A 584 39.75 29.02 22.82
N LEU A 585 38.97 29.11 23.90
CA LEU A 585 37.53 28.81 23.87
C LEU A 585 36.77 29.79 22.97
N GLU A 586 37.10 31.08 23.01
CA GLU A 586 36.52 32.09 22.12
C GLU A 586 36.90 31.83 20.66
N ARG A 587 38.17 31.49 20.40
CA ARG A 587 38.66 31.12 19.06
C ARG A 587 37.89 29.93 18.49
N TRP A 588 37.62 28.93 19.33
CA TRP A 588 36.76 27.81 18.95
C TRP A 588 35.33 28.27 18.65
N MET A 589 34.74 29.11 19.51
CA MET A 589 33.37 29.60 19.32
C MET A 589 33.17 30.43 18.04
N THR A 590 34.22 31.12 17.58
CA THR A 590 34.21 31.93 16.36
C THR A 590 34.64 31.17 15.11
N SER A 591 35.18 29.95 15.23
CA SER A 591 35.57 29.12 14.09
C SER A 591 34.35 28.63 13.30
N ASP A 592 34.42 28.65 11.96
CA ASP A 592 33.36 28.12 11.09
C ASP A 592 33.12 26.62 11.28
N ASP A 593 34.15 25.87 11.67
CA ASP A 593 34.08 24.41 11.88
C ASP A 593 33.47 24.01 13.24
N ALA A 594 33.28 24.96 14.16
CA ALA A 594 32.75 24.64 15.47
C ALA A 594 31.27 24.24 15.39
N ARG A 595 30.98 22.98 15.70
CA ARG A 595 29.62 22.40 15.73
C ARG A 595 29.09 22.36 17.16
N HIS A 596 27.77 22.51 17.32
CA HIS A 596 27.08 22.38 18.62
C HIS A 596 27.58 23.33 19.72
N ARG A 597 27.94 24.57 19.35
CA ARG A 597 28.53 25.58 20.25
C ARG A 597 27.64 25.87 21.45
N ARG A 598 26.34 26.07 21.22
CA ARG A 598 25.35 26.36 22.27
C ARG A 598 25.27 25.24 23.31
N GLU A 599 25.29 23.99 22.85
CA GLU A 599 25.17 22.81 23.70
C GLU A 599 26.46 22.49 24.46
N ALA A 600 27.63 22.84 23.92
CA ALA A 600 28.93 22.69 24.58
C ALA A 600 29.01 23.53 25.86
N GLY A 601 28.29 24.65 25.93
CA GLY A 601 28.18 25.46 27.15
C GLY A 601 27.67 24.70 28.37
N HIS A 602 26.89 23.63 28.20
CA HIS A 602 26.51 22.76 29.31
C HIS A 602 27.69 21.96 29.87
N PHE A 603 28.56 21.49 28.99
CA PHE A 603 29.76 20.73 29.35
C PHE A 603 30.82 21.61 30.00
N VAL A 604 31.09 22.80 29.44
CA VAL A 604 32.05 23.77 30.01
C VAL A 604 31.63 24.22 31.43
N ARG A 605 30.35 24.57 31.62
CA ARG A 605 29.82 24.93 32.95
C ARG A 605 29.90 23.77 33.94
N TRP A 606 29.66 22.54 33.48
CA TRP A 606 29.87 21.37 34.31
C TRP A 606 31.35 21.21 34.70
N ALA A 607 32.28 21.34 33.75
CA ALA A 607 33.72 21.21 34.01
C ALA A 607 34.23 22.27 35.01
N LEU A 608 33.74 23.50 34.90
CA LEU A 608 33.97 24.57 35.88
C LEU A 608 33.46 24.18 37.28
N SER A 609 32.22 23.68 37.37
CA SER A 609 31.65 23.22 38.65
C SER A 609 32.41 22.05 39.29
N GLN A 610 33.10 21.25 38.47
CA GLN A 610 33.93 20.13 38.92
C GLN A 610 35.40 20.51 39.15
N LYS A 611 35.76 21.79 38.99
CA LYS A 611 37.12 22.33 39.11
C LYS A 611 38.14 21.66 38.16
N ILE A 612 37.69 21.14 37.01
CA ILE A 612 38.55 20.51 35.99
C ILE A 612 39.25 21.60 35.16
N THR A 613 38.54 22.69 34.89
CA THR A 613 39.07 23.89 34.25
C THR A 613 38.85 25.10 35.17
N ARG A 614 39.67 26.14 35.02
CA ARG A 614 39.64 27.37 35.83
C ARG A 614 39.60 28.57 34.88
N ASN A 615 38.88 29.63 35.27
CA ASN A 615 38.87 30.92 34.56
C ASN A 615 38.30 30.89 33.13
N LEU A 616 37.35 30.00 32.84
CA LEU A 616 36.55 30.05 31.60
C LEU A 616 35.16 30.65 31.88
N SER A 617 34.63 31.40 30.92
CA SER A 617 33.28 31.95 30.91
C SER A 617 32.53 31.44 29.68
N PHE A 618 31.34 30.88 29.91
CA PHE A 618 30.43 30.47 28.85
C PHE A 618 29.01 30.96 29.18
N PRO A 619 28.40 31.84 28.37
CA PRO A 619 27.09 32.41 28.68
C PRO A 619 26.01 31.33 28.70
N ALA A 620 25.18 31.34 29.74
CA ALA A 620 23.99 30.50 29.77
C ALA A 620 22.92 31.15 28.88
N GLU A 621 22.44 30.43 27.86
CA GLU A 621 21.21 30.81 27.17
C GLU A 621 20.08 30.89 28.20
N ARG A 622 19.63 32.11 28.49
CA ARG A 622 18.43 32.35 29.32
C ARG A 622 17.21 32.11 28.43
N TRP A 623 16.09 31.74 29.05
CA TRP A 623 14.83 31.64 28.34
C TRP A 623 14.52 32.99 27.68
N ASN A 624 14.42 33.00 26.35
CA ASN A 624 14.16 34.21 25.56
C ASN A 624 12.67 34.63 25.63
N GLY A 625 11.86 34.12 26.55
CA GLY A 625 10.43 34.44 26.58
C GLY A 625 9.57 33.59 25.62
N PRO A 626 8.25 33.87 25.55
CA PRO A 626 7.33 33.31 24.56
C PRO A 626 7.87 33.29 23.11
N SER A 627 7.43 32.33 22.30
CA SER A 627 7.61 32.40 20.84
C SER A 627 6.65 33.42 20.24
N GLN A 628 6.84 33.80 18.97
CA GLN A 628 5.88 34.66 18.24
C GLN A 628 4.47 34.11 18.42
N ALA A 629 3.53 34.99 18.72
CA ALA A 629 2.16 34.59 18.97
C ALA A 629 1.43 34.27 17.67
N MET A 630 0.57 33.26 17.72
CA MET A 630 -0.47 33.12 16.72
C MET A 630 -1.45 34.31 16.84
N ASP A 631 -1.98 34.74 15.71
CA ASP A 631 -3.18 35.57 15.66
C ASP A 631 -4.34 34.85 16.40
N ASP A 632 -5.04 35.59 17.25
CA ASP A 632 -6.09 35.03 18.10
C ASP A 632 -7.30 34.58 17.29
N GLU A 633 -7.64 35.27 16.19
CA GLU A 633 -8.73 34.82 15.31
C GLU A 633 -8.37 33.52 14.60
N ALA A 634 -7.15 33.42 14.05
CA ALA A 634 -6.66 32.18 13.44
C ALA A 634 -6.64 30.99 14.41
N ARG A 635 -6.33 31.23 15.69
CA ARG A 635 -6.37 30.22 16.75
C ARG A 635 -7.80 29.74 16.99
N TRP A 636 -8.76 30.66 17.13
CA TRP A 636 -10.17 30.32 17.36
C TRP A 636 -10.83 29.66 16.16
N GLU A 637 -10.51 30.10 14.94
CA GLU A 637 -10.96 29.43 13.70
C GLU A 637 -10.50 27.96 13.67
N THR A 638 -9.23 27.72 14.02
CA THR A 638 -8.69 26.36 14.11
C THR A 638 -9.39 25.54 15.19
N ALA A 639 -9.66 26.13 16.37
CA ALA A 639 -10.39 25.45 17.45
C ALA A 639 -11.82 25.09 17.04
N ARG A 640 -12.57 26.02 16.41
CA ARG A 640 -13.93 25.78 15.87
C ARG A 640 -13.91 24.65 14.84
N ARG A 641 -12.94 24.64 13.93
CA ARG A 641 -12.77 23.55 12.96
C ARG A 641 -12.57 22.21 13.66
N LEU A 642 -11.70 22.12 14.66
CA LEU A 642 -11.48 20.87 15.40
C LEU A 642 -12.71 20.44 16.22
N LEU A 643 -13.56 21.37 16.65
CA LEU A 643 -14.82 21.05 17.34
C LEU A 643 -15.89 20.50 16.41
N HIS A 644 -15.96 20.94 15.15
CA HIS A 644 -17.12 20.66 14.28
C HIS A 644 -16.81 19.80 13.03
N ASP A 645 -15.54 19.64 12.63
CA ASP A 645 -15.18 18.86 11.43
C ASP A 645 -15.11 17.35 11.72
N ASP A 646 -16.23 16.65 11.49
CA ASP A 646 -16.37 15.20 11.65
C ASP A 646 -15.64 14.37 10.58
N THR A 647 -14.97 15.01 9.61
CA THR A 647 -14.09 14.28 8.67
C THR A 647 -12.73 14.00 9.31
N LEU A 648 -12.34 14.77 10.33
CA LEU A 648 -11.13 14.59 11.09
C LEU A 648 -11.29 13.50 12.15
N LYS A 649 -10.18 12.83 12.48
CA LYS A 649 -10.22 11.79 13.50
C LYS A 649 -10.45 12.40 14.89
N PRO A 650 -11.28 11.76 15.75
CA PRO A 650 -11.51 12.23 17.13
C PRO A 650 -10.20 12.40 17.93
N GLU A 651 -9.25 11.48 17.76
CA GLU A 651 -7.93 11.52 18.42
C GLU A 651 -7.15 12.81 18.09
N ASP A 652 -7.22 13.25 16.84
CA ASP A 652 -6.49 14.40 16.35
C ASP A 652 -7.19 15.71 16.76
N ARG A 653 -8.53 15.71 16.75
CA ARG A 653 -9.39 16.82 17.23
C ARG A 653 -9.15 17.12 18.71
N LEU A 654 -9.26 16.11 19.56
CA LEU A 654 -9.04 16.26 21.00
C LEU A 654 -7.61 16.73 21.31
N ALA A 655 -6.59 16.15 20.67
CA ALA A 655 -5.21 16.54 20.87
C ALA A 655 -4.95 18.01 20.48
N GLY A 656 -5.52 18.48 19.38
CA GLY A 656 -5.39 19.88 18.96
C GLY A 656 -6.08 20.83 19.94
N LEU A 657 -7.26 20.49 20.45
CA LEU A 657 -7.96 21.30 21.45
C LEU A 657 -7.21 21.36 22.79
N LEU A 658 -6.60 20.26 23.24
CA LEU A 658 -5.74 20.26 24.42
C LEU A 658 -4.53 21.19 24.28
N LEU A 659 -3.99 21.34 23.07
CA LEU A 659 -2.92 22.31 22.79
C LEU A 659 -3.44 23.75 22.74
N LEU A 660 -4.52 24.00 21.99
CA LEU A 660 -5.03 25.35 21.70
C LEU A 660 -5.75 26.01 22.88
N LEU A 661 -6.41 25.21 23.73
CA LEU A 661 -7.24 25.69 24.84
C LEU A 661 -6.56 25.49 26.21
N TYR A 662 -5.82 24.39 26.39
CA TYR A 662 -5.19 24.03 27.67
C TYR A 662 -3.66 24.09 27.60
N ALA A 663 -3.12 24.67 26.53
CA ALA A 663 -1.70 24.85 26.28
C ALA A 663 -0.85 23.58 26.34
N GLN A 664 -1.42 22.37 26.27
CA GLN A 664 -0.67 21.14 26.50
C GLN A 664 0.28 20.82 25.34
N TRP A 665 1.56 20.55 25.65
CA TRP A 665 2.54 20.23 24.61
C TRP A 665 2.35 18.80 24.10
N PRO A 666 2.66 18.47 22.83
CA PRO A 666 2.51 17.11 22.29
C PRO A 666 3.18 16.01 23.13
N ALA A 667 4.27 16.32 23.82
CA ALA A 667 4.92 15.37 24.73
C ALA A 667 4.09 15.07 25.99
N ALA A 668 3.35 16.05 26.51
CA ALA A 668 2.41 15.86 27.62
C ALA A 668 1.16 15.13 27.13
N ILE A 669 0.55 15.60 26.04
CA ILE A 669 -0.64 14.99 25.42
C ILE A 669 -0.41 13.52 25.12
N SER A 670 0.74 13.18 24.50
CA SER A 670 1.06 11.78 24.19
C SER A 670 1.05 10.86 25.40
N ARG A 671 1.34 11.36 26.60
CA ARG A 671 1.46 10.58 27.83
C ARG A 671 0.17 10.52 28.64
N LEU A 672 -0.91 11.12 28.14
CA LEU A 672 -2.22 11.01 28.80
C LEU A 672 -2.70 9.56 28.74
N THR A 673 -3.19 9.10 29.88
CA THR A 673 -3.82 7.79 30.07
C THR A 673 -5.31 7.97 30.30
N VAL A 674 -6.07 6.89 30.18
CA VAL A 674 -7.52 6.91 30.47
C VAL A 674 -7.79 7.41 31.88
N GLY A 675 -6.95 7.04 32.86
CA GLY A 675 -7.08 7.50 34.24
C GLY A 675 -6.85 9.00 34.46
N HIS A 676 -6.47 9.77 33.42
CA HIS A 676 -6.51 11.24 33.52
C HIS A 676 -7.90 11.80 33.21
N ILE A 677 -8.82 11.01 32.65
CA ILE A 677 -10.20 11.39 32.42
C ILE A 677 -11.04 10.80 33.56
N GLU A 678 -11.74 11.66 34.28
CA GLU A 678 -12.66 11.28 35.35
C GLU A 678 -14.06 11.75 34.96
N GLU A 679 -15.07 10.89 35.15
CA GLU A 679 -16.46 11.26 34.98
C GLU A 679 -17.14 11.26 36.34
N LYS A 680 -17.63 12.43 36.77
CA LYS A 680 -18.23 12.64 38.08
C LYS A 680 -19.48 13.50 37.91
N ASP A 681 -20.61 13.03 38.44
CA ASP A 681 -21.89 13.73 38.43
C ASP A 681 -22.33 14.21 37.01
N GLY A 682 -21.98 13.43 35.97
CA GLY A 682 -22.27 13.73 34.56
C GLY A 682 -21.29 14.71 33.90
N ALA A 683 -20.38 15.32 34.65
CA ALA A 683 -19.32 16.20 34.16
C ALA A 683 -18.02 15.43 33.92
N VAL A 684 -17.34 15.72 32.80
CA VAL A 684 -16.06 15.11 32.46
C VAL A 684 -14.94 16.04 32.90
N HIS A 685 -14.02 15.51 33.69
CA HIS A 685 -12.86 16.20 34.22
C HIS A 685 -11.57 15.63 33.62
N ILE A 686 -10.59 16.50 33.35
CA ILE A 686 -9.26 16.11 32.92
C ILE A 686 -8.20 16.50 33.96
N HIS A 687 -7.34 15.54 34.28
CA HIS A 687 -6.18 15.74 35.15
C HIS A 687 -4.96 16.13 34.31
N LEU A 688 -4.68 17.43 34.20
CA LEU A 688 -3.44 17.93 33.59
C LEU A 688 -2.38 18.29 34.64
N GLY A 689 -2.83 18.63 35.86
CA GLY A 689 -2.00 18.88 37.03
C GLY A 689 -2.59 18.26 38.30
N ALA A 690 -2.32 18.90 39.45
CA ALA A 690 -2.81 18.44 40.75
C ALA A 690 -4.30 18.77 40.99
N VAL A 691 -4.88 19.68 40.21
CA VAL A 691 -6.30 20.05 40.27
C VAL A 691 -6.94 19.66 38.93
N PRO A 692 -8.00 18.83 38.93
CA PRO A 692 -8.72 18.50 37.70
C PRO A 692 -9.44 19.71 37.13
N VAL A 693 -9.58 19.73 35.80
CA VAL A 693 -10.30 20.78 35.06
C VAL A 693 -11.53 20.18 34.43
N GLU A 694 -12.70 20.77 34.67
CA GLU A 694 -13.95 20.39 34.01
C GLU A 694 -13.87 20.73 32.51
N LEU A 695 -14.20 19.76 31.65
CA LEU A 695 -14.23 19.93 30.20
C LEU A 695 -15.61 20.42 29.76
N PRO A 696 -15.69 21.50 28.95
CA PRO A 696 -16.93 21.92 28.31
C PRO A 696 -17.51 20.79 27.45
N ALA A 697 -18.85 20.71 27.36
CA ALA A 697 -19.56 19.59 26.72
C ALA A 697 -19.00 19.16 25.34
N PRO A 698 -18.69 20.07 24.39
CA PRO A 698 -18.13 19.66 23.10
C PRO A 698 -16.76 18.94 23.19
N VAL A 699 -15.93 19.34 24.17
CA VAL A 699 -14.61 18.72 24.42
C VAL A 699 -14.77 17.44 25.23
N ALA A 700 -15.71 17.43 26.19
CA ALA A 700 -16.06 16.26 26.99
C ALA A 700 -16.54 15.10 26.10
N ASP A 701 -17.39 15.37 25.10
CA ASP A 701 -17.87 14.36 24.16
C ASP A 701 -16.75 13.78 23.30
N LEU A 702 -15.81 14.62 22.86
CA LEU A 702 -14.60 14.16 22.17
C LEU A 702 -13.71 13.31 23.08
N ALA A 703 -13.60 13.65 24.36
CA ALA A 703 -12.86 12.86 25.35
C ALA A 703 -13.51 11.48 25.55
N ARG A 704 -14.84 11.41 25.75
CA ARG A 704 -15.59 10.14 25.86
C ARG A 704 -15.44 9.30 24.59
N LEU A 705 -15.60 9.91 23.42
CA LEU A 705 -15.44 9.24 22.14
C LEU A 705 -14.03 8.68 21.97
N GLN A 706 -13.00 9.44 22.37
CA GLN A 706 -11.62 8.97 22.31
C GLN A 706 -11.36 7.83 23.30
N VAL A 707 -11.90 7.90 24.51
CA VAL A 707 -11.84 6.79 25.47
C VAL A 707 -12.48 5.55 24.85
N ALA A 708 -13.69 5.63 24.28
CA ALA A 708 -14.37 4.48 23.68
C ALA A 708 -13.69 3.94 22.40
N ALA A 709 -13.16 4.83 21.56
CA ALA A 709 -12.57 4.46 20.27
C ALA A 709 -11.11 3.99 20.36
N ARG A 710 -10.44 4.18 21.52
CA ARG A 710 -9.03 3.82 21.70
C ARG A 710 -8.83 2.33 21.42
N CYS A 711 -7.94 2.02 20.48
CA CYS A 711 -7.55 0.65 20.21
C CYS A 711 -6.04 0.59 20.30
N SER A 712 -5.51 -0.43 20.99
CA SER A 712 -4.12 -0.78 20.82
C SER A 712 -3.85 -1.20 19.35
N HIS A 713 -2.57 -1.34 19.01
CA HIS A 713 -2.10 -1.55 17.65
C HIS A 713 -2.79 -2.74 16.92
N ALA A 714 -2.87 -2.64 15.59
CA ALA A 714 -3.51 -3.56 14.65
C ALA A 714 -3.14 -5.06 14.72
N VAL A 715 -2.13 -5.44 15.50
CA VAL A 715 -1.64 -6.83 15.61
C VAL A 715 -2.24 -7.54 16.82
N LEU A 716 -2.47 -6.85 17.95
CA LEU A 716 -2.92 -7.43 19.24
C LEU A 716 -4.44 -7.32 19.48
N GLY A 717 -5.24 -7.29 18.42
CA GLY A 717 -6.68 -7.09 18.53
C GLY A 717 -7.05 -5.74 19.17
N ARG A 718 -8.32 -5.58 19.54
CA ARG A 718 -8.78 -4.50 20.42
C ARG A 718 -8.42 -4.84 21.87
N THR A 719 -7.14 -4.82 22.22
CA THR A 719 -6.77 -4.75 23.64
C THR A 719 -6.97 -3.30 24.09
N GLU A 720 -7.67 -3.10 25.21
CA GLU A 720 -7.85 -1.77 25.77
C GLU A 720 -6.49 -1.15 26.07
N SER A 721 -6.20 -0.01 25.44
CA SER A 721 -4.97 0.72 25.70
C SER A 721 -5.12 1.51 27.00
N PRO A 722 -4.14 1.48 27.92
CA PRO A 722 -4.13 2.39 29.05
C PRO A 722 -3.86 3.85 28.61
N TRP A 723 -3.28 4.05 27.43
CA TRP A 723 -3.01 5.36 26.85
C TRP A 723 -4.25 5.91 26.16
N LEU A 724 -4.55 7.19 26.42
CA LEU A 724 -5.61 7.94 25.73
C LEU A 724 -5.29 8.11 24.24
N PHE A 725 -3.99 8.25 23.91
CA PHE A 725 -3.48 8.32 22.54
C PHE A 725 -2.51 7.17 22.25
N PRO A 726 -3.00 5.98 21.85
CA PRO A 726 -2.16 4.82 21.56
C PRO A 726 -1.25 5.05 20.34
N GLY A 727 -0.04 4.48 20.39
CA GLY A 727 0.97 4.61 19.35
C GLY A 727 1.00 3.46 18.35
N GLY A 728 1.90 3.59 17.36
CA GLY A 728 2.18 2.54 16.38
C GLY A 728 2.92 1.33 16.95
N GLN A 729 3.51 1.44 18.15
CA GLN A 729 4.08 0.30 18.87
C GLN A 729 3.09 -0.16 19.95
N PRO A 730 2.79 -1.46 20.04
CA PRO A 730 1.97 -2.01 21.11
C PRO A 730 2.42 -1.59 22.50
N GLY A 731 1.46 -1.30 23.38
CA GLY A 731 1.73 -0.91 24.77
C GLY A 731 2.35 0.48 24.95
N ARG A 732 2.65 1.20 23.86
CA ARG A 732 3.24 2.55 23.90
C ARG A 732 2.25 3.62 23.46
N PRO A 733 2.38 4.84 23.97
CA PRO A 733 1.64 5.97 23.44
C PRO A 733 2.17 6.35 22.06
N ILE A 734 1.40 7.19 21.35
CA ILE A 734 1.90 7.90 20.18
C ILE A 734 3.16 8.68 20.55
N SER A 735 4.15 8.73 19.66
CA SER A 735 5.34 9.54 19.96
C SER A 735 5.00 11.02 19.94
N ALA A 736 5.66 11.81 20.79
CA ALA A 736 5.49 13.27 20.81
C ALA A 736 5.75 13.90 19.43
N TRP A 737 6.71 13.37 18.68
CA TRP A 737 7.01 13.78 17.32
C TRP A 737 5.84 13.48 16.37
N ALA A 738 5.30 12.25 16.39
CA ALA A 738 4.19 11.86 15.52
C ALA A 738 2.90 12.62 15.86
N MET A 739 2.67 12.90 17.14
CA MET A 739 1.58 13.77 17.59
C MET A 739 1.77 15.19 17.05
N GLY A 740 2.96 15.77 17.21
CA GLY A 740 3.28 17.09 16.67
C GLY A 740 3.10 17.17 15.16
N GLU A 741 3.51 16.11 14.43
CA GLU A 741 3.38 16.06 12.98
C GLU A 741 1.92 15.96 12.50
N ARG A 742 1.06 15.26 13.24
CA ARG A 742 -0.38 15.25 12.96
C ARG A 742 -0.99 16.63 13.14
N LEU A 743 -0.63 17.33 14.22
CA LEU A 743 -1.13 18.68 14.49
C LEU A 743 -0.65 19.69 13.44
N ARG A 744 0.60 19.61 12.99
CA ARG A 744 1.12 20.48 11.91
C ARG A 744 0.37 20.32 10.59
N LYS A 745 -0.14 19.13 10.29
CA LYS A 745 -0.97 18.90 9.09
C LYS A 745 -2.29 19.65 9.10
N PHE A 746 -2.74 20.13 10.26
CA PHE A 746 -3.89 21.03 10.37
C PHE A 746 -3.51 22.52 10.30
N GLY A 747 -2.25 22.84 9.98
CA GLY A 747 -1.74 24.21 9.95
C GLY A 747 -1.30 24.74 11.33
N ILE A 748 -1.32 23.91 12.38
CA ILE A 748 -1.00 24.35 13.73
C ILE A 748 0.51 24.50 13.91
N ARG A 749 0.95 25.73 14.19
CA ARG A 749 2.33 26.03 14.59
C ARG A 749 2.46 25.85 16.11
N LEU A 750 2.95 24.69 16.52
CA LEU A 750 2.89 24.20 17.91
C LEU A 750 3.41 25.20 18.96
N ALA A 751 4.57 25.82 18.72
CA ALA A 751 5.21 26.74 19.66
C ALA A 751 4.43 28.04 19.81
N GLU A 752 3.93 28.58 18.69
CA GLU A 752 3.10 29.78 18.65
C GLU A 752 1.76 29.49 19.35
N ALA A 753 1.09 28.38 19.01
CA ALA A 753 -0.18 27.96 19.60
C ALA A 753 -0.11 27.83 21.12
N ARG A 754 0.91 27.14 21.63
CA ARG A 754 1.12 26.99 23.08
C ARG A 754 1.41 28.34 23.73
N SER A 755 2.21 29.19 23.09
CA SER A 755 2.58 30.49 23.64
C SER A 755 1.35 31.39 23.76
N THR A 756 0.52 31.48 22.72
CA THR A 756 -0.74 32.23 22.74
C THR A 756 -1.70 31.70 23.80
N ALA A 757 -1.89 30.38 23.88
CA ALA A 757 -2.78 29.78 24.88
C ALA A 757 -2.30 30.02 26.32
N LEU A 758 -1.00 29.85 26.61
CA LEU A 758 -0.45 30.14 27.94
C LEU A 758 -0.55 31.62 28.29
N PHE A 759 -0.36 32.51 27.31
CA PHE A 759 -0.44 33.95 27.53
C PHE A 759 -1.86 34.35 27.93
N GLN A 760 -2.88 33.93 27.15
CA GLN A 760 -4.28 34.18 27.49
C GLN A 760 -4.61 33.66 28.89
N LEU A 761 -4.28 32.39 29.18
CA LEU A 761 -4.56 31.80 30.48
C LEU A 761 -3.82 32.50 31.64
N ALA A 762 -2.62 33.03 31.39
CA ALA A 762 -1.85 33.77 32.40
C ALA A 762 -2.38 35.19 32.63
N THR A 763 -3.12 35.77 31.69
CA THR A 763 -3.88 37.02 31.87
C THR A 763 -5.10 36.80 32.76
N GLU A 764 -5.77 35.66 32.60
CA GLU A 764 -7.04 35.35 33.26
C GLU A 764 -6.86 34.67 34.63
N LEU A 765 -5.76 33.94 34.85
CA LEU A 765 -5.56 33.10 36.02
C LEU A 765 -4.27 33.43 36.79
N PRO A 766 -4.29 33.42 38.15
CA PRO A 766 -3.07 33.52 38.95
C PRO A 766 -2.09 32.37 38.68
N ALA A 767 -0.77 32.64 38.73
CA ALA A 767 0.27 31.64 38.45
C ALA A 767 0.14 30.34 39.29
N ALA A 768 -0.32 30.44 40.54
CA ALA A 768 -0.52 29.26 41.39
C ALA A 768 -1.65 28.35 40.89
N VAL A 769 -2.74 28.93 40.38
CA VAL A 769 -3.86 28.18 39.78
C VAL A 769 -3.38 27.56 38.47
N LEU A 770 -2.77 28.35 37.59
CA LEU A 770 -2.23 27.90 36.30
C LEU A 770 -1.25 26.72 36.44
N ALA A 771 -0.35 26.79 37.43
CA ALA A 771 0.60 25.72 37.72
C ALA A 771 -0.09 24.42 38.16
N ARG A 772 -1.08 24.54 39.05
CA ARG A 772 -1.80 23.38 39.61
C ARG A 772 -2.77 22.75 38.62
N THR A 773 -3.41 23.52 37.73
CA THR A 773 -4.35 23.00 36.74
C THR A 773 -3.64 22.43 35.51
N LEU A 774 -2.64 23.11 34.96
CA LEU A 774 -1.95 22.69 33.73
C LEU A 774 -0.73 21.78 33.95
N GLY A 775 -0.32 21.59 35.20
CA GLY A 775 0.83 20.75 35.55
C GLY A 775 2.19 21.35 35.16
N ILE A 776 2.30 22.68 35.10
CA ILE A 776 3.55 23.40 34.82
C ILE A 776 4.25 23.82 36.12
N ASP A 777 5.58 23.99 36.07
CA ASP A 777 6.35 24.46 37.22
C ASP A 777 5.95 25.90 37.62
N ILE A 778 5.83 26.16 38.92
CA ILE A 778 5.40 27.47 39.44
C ILE A 778 6.32 28.61 38.97
N THR A 779 7.62 28.37 38.83
CA THR A 779 8.56 29.39 38.34
C THR A 779 8.32 29.72 36.87
N VAL A 780 7.83 28.77 36.09
CA VAL A 780 7.42 28.97 34.69
C VAL A 780 6.11 29.75 34.66
N ALA A 781 5.12 29.37 35.47
CA ALA A 781 3.83 30.08 35.56
C ALA A 781 4.02 31.57 35.95
N VAL A 782 4.85 31.86 36.95
CA VAL A 782 5.17 33.25 37.36
C VAL A 782 5.83 34.04 36.23
N LYS A 783 6.71 33.42 35.44
CA LYS A 783 7.32 34.08 34.27
C LYS A 783 6.29 34.42 33.19
N TRP A 784 5.36 33.50 32.92
CA TRP A 784 4.26 33.76 31.98
C TRP A 784 3.32 34.84 32.48
N GLN A 785 2.98 34.84 33.77
CA GLN A 785 2.15 35.89 34.37
C GLN A 785 2.83 37.27 34.31
N ARG A 786 4.14 37.35 34.59
CA ARG A 786 4.90 38.60 34.44
C ARG A 786 4.98 39.08 32.99
N ALA A 787 5.13 38.15 32.04
CA ALA A 787 5.11 38.49 30.62
C ALA A 787 3.72 38.98 30.17
N ALA A 788 2.65 38.37 30.69
CA ALA A 788 1.27 38.75 30.40
C ALA A 788 0.84 40.08 31.08
N ALA A 789 1.45 40.42 32.21
CA ALA A 789 1.24 41.70 32.89
C ALA A 789 1.97 42.89 32.23
N GLY A 790 2.85 42.65 31.25
CA GLY A 790 3.52 43.69 30.46
C GLY A 790 2.75 44.07 29.18
N ASP A 791 3.15 45.16 28.53
CA ASP A 791 2.56 45.58 27.24
C ASP A 791 2.98 44.62 26.11
N TRP A 792 2.00 43.92 25.54
CA TRP A 792 2.17 43.00 24.42
C TRP A 792 2.83 43.66 23.21
N ALA A 793 2.56 44.93 22.94
CA ALA A 793 3.13 45.66 21.81
C ALA A 793 4.65 45.83 21.99
N ALA A 794 5.10 46.14 23.20
CA ALA A 794 6.51 46.25 23.54
C ALA A 794 7.24 44.90 23.41
N TYR A 795 6.58 43.82 23.83
CA TYR A 795 7.12 42.47 23.74
C TYR A 795 7.16 41.91 22.30
N ALA A 796 6.12 42.14 21.50
CA ALA A 796 6.07 41.77 20.08
C ALA A 796 7.15 42.52 19.27
N ALA A 797 7.39 43.80 19.57
CA ALA A 797 8.47 44.58 18.99
C ALA A 797 9.87 44.06 19.39
N GLU A 798 10.03 43.50 20.59
CA GLU A 798 11.27 42.84 21.01
C GLU A 798 11.47 41.48 20.31
N ILE A 799 10.42 40.68 20.12
CA ILE A 799 10.48 39.44 19.33
C ILE A 799 10.84 39.73 17.87
N SER A 800 10.21 40.73 17.25
CA SER A 800 10.49 41.09 15.85
C SER A 800 11.94 41.51 15.65
N ARG A 801 12.55 42.18 16.64
CA ARG A 801 13.97 42.57 16.60
C ARG A 801 14.91 41.36 16.67
N ARG A 802 14.53 40.29 17.37
CA ARG A 802 15.34 39.07 17.51
C ARG A 802 15.38 38.20 16.26
N ASN A 803 14.38 38.29 15.38
CA ASN A 803 14.37 37.54 14.12
C ASN A 803 15.17 38.22 13.00
N ASN A 804 15.55 39.50 13.18
CA ASN A 804 16.34 40.29 12.22
C ASN A 804 17.84 40.35 12.58
N SER A 805 18.29 39.53 13.54
CA SER A 805 19.66 39.40 14.05
C SER A 805 20.03 37.95 14.19
#